data_AF-A0A6G7XLS8-F1
#
_entry.id   AF-A0A6G7XLS8-F1
#
_cell.length_a   1.000
_cell.length_b   1.000
_cell.length_c   1.000
_cell.angle_alpha   90.00
_cell.angle_beta   90.00
_cell.angle_gamma   90.00
#
_symmetry.space_group_name_H-M   'P 1'
#
loop_
_entity.id
_entity.type
_entity.pdbx_description
1 polymer ?
#
loop_
_entity_poly.entity_id
_entity_poly.type
_entity_poly.pdbx_seq_one_letter_code
_entity_poly.pdbx_strand_id
1 'polypeptide(L)'
;MPEMRRRFAVLCQQSTVLAVVAAVGLSAVGVVELDVVAPSGPQAVGGAGASQGGLSLVSAAPVEPTVRSVPLVARAQKARRDAELAGRTSGPLVVTSAPEKAPGYATVGVTWRGGQQVTEDDVTVSVRTRGESYWSPWQEMHFDPDHGPEPAEDDTEARSGTDAVVVGDVRRVQARVTVLQGETPTGLELDVVDPGDEERAAYESAAIDTAALGSPAPVSEPGAEATTASAVQAAGVSAPKPQIFSRDQWGADESLRDRGSLRYGDIDGGFVHHTVNANDYSRDQVPSLLRGIYAYHTRSLGWSDIGYNFLVDRFGRIWEGRYGGVARPVVGAHTLGYNEDSFAMSAIGNFETAQPSDVMLDAYAKLFAWKLGLHGIRGDDGDVVISGDHFKAISGHRDAGSTACPGRYLYAQLPAIRRATAAAQSGRDPDPTPPPPTPEPEPEPVTTTDRDADLSGRSFPDLVARDKRTGRAVVIRTGGMLEFEATDVVARDLSSFDLVAAADDLDGDGTADLVARRTEGGEAVLLRGEAAGARFRADRTYTEFARLDLLTGVGDLDGDGNADLVGRTRGGALRLYPGKGNGAFAPHVTLAASWAGYDLTTGAGDLDGDGDEDLLARSGSQLYLVPGTGDGALGQRRALPGSWGGYDLVTGRGDATGDGRDDLVVRVRATGLTYVLPGDGAGSVEPRIGGWSQFAQARWVALAGQLAGNRMPDLVGLARGGALQVHPHSGRTNIEAVVATDVDLGEVDVLLNVGDWDGDGHGDFMTRRPAGAVLLYRGRGDDTFAAPVRAAEGWSGVDLLAPLGDVTGDGRPDLLGRYQGALRVYPSNGTTGFRKSLASPGAGRADRVVGVDTWGGDRLADVVLRRPDGTLVVTSVLGDGKADGTRVGTGAGGYDWMLGQGDVDGRGRSDIVARQPASGELWLLRGTKDGFSRVRLGSGFERYDLGG
;
A
#
# COMPACT_ATOMS: atom_id res chain seq x y z
N MET A 1 -7.15 61.20 30.38
CA MET A 1 -8.00 61.39 29.18
C MET A 1 -8.88 60.15 28.98
N PRO A 2 -10.20 60.21 29.28
CA PRO A 2 -11.03 59.03 29.60
C PRO A 2 -11.73 58.35 28.41
N GLU A 3 -11.41 58.75 27.17
CA GLU A 3 -12.23 58.45 26.00
C GLU A 3 -11.97 57.07 25.37
N MET A 4 -10.73 56.57 25.43
CA MET A 4 -10.37 55.27 24.85
C MET A 4 -10.97 54.07 25.60
N ARG A 5 -11.05 54.13 26.94
CA ARG A 5 -11.67 53.06 27.74
C ARG A 5 -13.18 52.98 27.56
N ARG A 6 -13.86 54.11 27.28
CA ARG A 6 -15.29 54.10 26.91
C ARG A 6 -15.53 53.48 25.55
N ARG A 7 -14.69 53.77 24.55
CA ARG A 7 -14.85 53.19 23.21
C ARG A 7 -14.60 51.67 23.21
N PHE A 8 -13.65 51.18 23.99
CA PHE A 8 -13.41 49.74 24.15
C PHE A 8 -14.55 49.03 24.90
N ALA A 9 -15.07 49.61 25.98
CA ALA A 9 -16.20 49.04 26.72
C ALA A 9 -17.50 49.00 25.90
N VAL A 10 -17.76 50.04 25.08
CA VAL A 10 -18.92 50.06 24.17
C VAL A 10 -18.78 49.03 23.05
N LEU A 11 -17.57 48.82 22.52
CA LEU A 11 -17.33 47.78 21.50
C LEU A 11 -17.58 46.37 22.05
N CYS A 12 -17.10 46.09 23.27
CA CYS A 12 -17.31 44.79 23.94
C CYS A 12 -18.78 44.56 24.33
N GLN A 13 -19.52 45.61 24.72
CA GLN A 13 -20.94 45.49 25.02
C GLN A 13 -21.78 45.29 23.75
N GLN A 14 -21.42 45.91 22.63
CA GLN A 14 -22.15 45.73 21.36
C GLN A 14 -21.90 44.35 20.73
N SER A 15 -20.70 43.77 20.86
CA SER A 15 -20.45 42.40 20.40
C SER A 15 -21.12 41.33 21.28
N THR A 16 -21.28 41.59 22.58
CA THR A 16 -22.01 40.67 23.48
C THR A 16 -23.53 40.72 23.23
N VAL A 17 -24.09 41.88 22.90
CA VAL A 17 -25.52 42.02 22.59
C VAL A 17 -25.88 41.40 21.23
N LEU A 18 -25.00 41.47 20.23
CA LEU A 18 -25.22 40.80 18.95
C LEU A 18 -25.15 39.26 19.06
N ALA A 19 -24.28 38.74 19.93
CA ALA A 19 -24.18 37.31 20.22
C ALA A 19 -25.38 36.77 21.03
N VAL A 20 -25.97 37.57 21.92
CA VAL A 20 -27.15 37.17 22.72
C VAL A 20 -28.45 37.25 21.90
N VAL A 21 -28.57 38.18 20.94
CA VAL A 21 -29.74 38.27 20.06
C VAL A 21 -29.77 37.14 19.01
N ALA A 22 -28.60 36.63 18.58
CA ALA A 22 -28.51 35.46 17.72
C ALA A 22 -28.77 34.12 18.47
N ALA A 23 -28.61 34.10 19.81
CA ALA A 23 -28.75 32.88 20.61
C ALA A 23 -30.14 32.69 21.25
N VAL A 24 -31.03 33.68 21.24
CA VAL A 24 -32.33 33.62 21.93
C VAL A 24 -33.53 33.55 20.98
N GLY A 25 -33.32 33.68 19.66
CA GLY A 25 -34.40 33.58 18.67
C GLY A 25 -34.49 32.20 18.02
N LEU A 26 -34.93 31.16 18.76
CA LEU A 26 -35.70 30.00 18.24
C LEU A 26 -35.78 28.88 19.31
N SER A 27 -36.67 29.03 20.28
CA SER A 27 -37.29 27.89 20.98
C SER A 27 -38.45 28.37 21.86
N ALA A 28 -39.67 28.01 21.48
CA ALA A 28 -40.73 27.48 22.36
C ALA A 28 -42.04 27.36 21.57
N VAL A 29 -42.46 26.13 21.19
CA VAL A 29 -43.44 25.25 21.89
C VAL A 29 -44.88 25.61 21.49
N GLY A 30 -45.82 24.73 21.14
CA GLY A 30 -45.99 23.26 21.08
C GLY A 30 -47.37 23.07 20.40
N VAL A 31 -47.80 21.89 19.95
CA VAL A 31 -48.27 20.77 20.76
C VAL A 31 -48.55 19.60 19.80
N VAL A 32 -48.24 18.41 20.32
CA VAL A 32 -48.47 17.07 19.77
C VAL A 32 -49.96 16.71 19.76
N GLU A 33 -50.44 16.15 18.66
CA GLU A 33 -51.36 15.00 18.75
C GLU A 33 -50.76 13.82 17.96
N LEU A 34 -50.63 12.69 18.66
CA LEU A 34 -50.38 11.38 18.11
C LEU A 34 -51.60 10.94 17.30
N ASP A 35 -51.38 10.30 16.15
CA ASP A 35 -52.16 9.11 15.84
C ASP A 35 -51.34 8.10 15.01
N VAL A 36 -51.45 6.84 15.41
CA VAL A 36 -50.72 5.67 14.91
C VAL A 36 -51.61 4.91 13.93
N VAL A 37 -51.28 4.82 12.63
CA VAL A 37 -51.69 3.71 11.71
C VAL A 37 -50.72 3.62 10.50
N ALA A 38 -50.24 2.42 10.17
CA ALA A 38 -49.52 2.06 8.93
C ALA A 38 -50.50 1.59 7.82
N PRO A 39 -50.08 1.19 6.59
CA PRO A 39 -49.20 1.80 5.58
C PRO A 39 -49.96 2.02 4.23
N SER A 40 -49.55 2.94 3.33
CA SER A 40 -49.89 2.87 1.89
C SER A 40 -49.01 3.76 0.99
N GLY A 41 -48.34 3.14 0.00
CA GLY A 41 -48.13 3.68 -1.36
C GLY A 41 -47.11 4.82 -1.58
N PRO A 42 -46.15 4.69 -2.52
CA PRO A 42 -45.15 5.70 -2.78
C PRO A 42 -45.71 6.81 -3.68
N GLN A 43 -45.46 8.08 -3.33
CA GLN A 43 -45.42 9.17 -4.31
C GLN A 43 -43.96 9.58 -4.51
N ALA A 44 -43.51 9.38 -5.74
CA ALA A 44 -42.21 9.76 -6.24
C ALA A 44 -42.01 11.27 -6.13
N VAL A 45 -40.89 11.68 -5.55
CA VAL A 45 -40.30 12.99 -5.80
C VAL A 45 -38.94 12.71 -6.44
N GLY A 46 -38.90 12.86 -7.76
CA GLY A 46 -37.68 12.81 -8.54
C GLY A 46 -36.78 14.00 -8.19
N GLY A 47 -35.61 13.67 -7.68
CA GLY A 47 -34.44 14.54 -7.66
C GLY A 47 -33.26 13.64 -8.02
N ALA A 48 -32.77 13.77 -9.26
CA ALA A 48 -31.57 13.09 -9.72
C ALA A 48 -30.40 13.46 -8.79
N GLY A 49 -29.98 12.50 -7.96
CA GLY A 49 -28.75 12.61 -7.18
C GLY A 49 -27.58 12.51 -8.15
N ALA A 50 -26.82 13.59 -8.27
CA ALA A 50 -25.47 13.53 -8.82
C ALA A 50 -24.66 12.57 -7.94
N SER A 51 -24.30 11.41 -8.47
CA SER A 51 -23.41 10.46 -7.80
C SER A 51 -22.01 11.08 -7.74
N GLN A 52 -21.48 11.18 -6.53
CA GLN A 52 -20.22 11.83 -6.20
C GLN A 52 -19.03 11.19 -6.93
N GLY A 53 -18.27 11.98 -7.67
CA GLY A 53 -16.94 11.59 -8.14
C GLY A 53 -15.98 11.57 -6.96
N GLY A 54 -15.26 10.46 -6.79
CA GLY A 54 -14.21 10.35 -5.78
C GLY A 54 -13.09 11.37 -6.02
N LEU A 55 -12.31 11.65 -4.98
CA LEU A 55 -11.09 12.42 -5.11
C LEU A 55 -9.96 11.53 -5.66
N SER A 56 -9.01 12.10 -6.37
CA SER A 56 -7.74 11.46 -6.70
C SER A 56 -6.59 12.37 -6.35
N LEU A 57 -5.46 11.76 -6.00
CA LEU A 57 -4.17 12.41 -6.12
C LEU A 57 -4.01 12.91 -7.56
N VAL A 58 -3.68 14.19 -7.70
CA VAL A 58 -3.38 14.83 -8.98
C VAL A 58 -2.07 15.57 -8.92
N SER A 59 -1.41 15.65 -10.08
CA SER A 59 -0.15 16.37 -10.20
C SER A 59 -0.39 17.86 -10.45
N ALA A 60 0.37 18.72 -9.78
CA ALA A 60 0.31 20.16 -9.98
C ALA A 60 0.98 20.62 -11.30
N ALA A 61 1.74 19.74 -11.96
CA ALA A 61 2.48 20.00 -13.20
C ALA A 61 2.70 18.69 -13.98
N PRO A 62 3.05 18.75 -15.27
CA PRO A 62 3.51 17.58 -16.01
C PRO A 62 4.72 16.91 -15.33
N VAL A 63 4.73 15.58 -15.29
CA VAL A 63 5.81 14.79 -14.67
C VAL A 63 6.57 14.07 -15.78
N GLU A 64 7.88 14.25 -15.83
CA GLU A 64 8.74 13.64 -16.85
C GLU A 64 9.11 12.19 -16.46
N PRO A 65 8.66 11.16 -17.20
CA PRO A 65 9.07 9.78 -16.99
C PRO A 65 10.41 9.49 -17.69
N THR A 66 11.17 8.51 -17.20
CA THR A 66 12.41 8.07 -17.83
C THR A 66 12.33 6.62 -18.30
N VAL A 67 12.93 6.33 -19.45
CA VAL A 67 12.99 4.97 -20.00
C VAL A 67 14.43 4.51 -20.11
N ARG A 68 14.70 3.32 -19.58
CA ARG A 68 16.01 2.66 -19.65
C ARG A 68 15.90 1.35 -20.42
N SER A 69 16.42 1.35 -21.64
CA SER A 69 16.45 0.17 -22.52
C SER A 69 17.72 -0.67 -22.28
N VAL A 70 17.55 -1.97 -22.07
CA VAL A 70 18.62 -2.93 -21.81
C VAL A 70 18.74 -3.92 -22.96
N PRO A 71 19.80 -3.85 -23.80
CA PRO A 71 19.96 -4.74 -24.93
C PRO A 71 20.15 -6.22 -24.53
N LEU A 72 19.35 -7.11 -25.10
CA LEU A 72 19.43 -8.56 -24.88
C LEU A 72 20.20 -9.31 -26.00
N VAL A 73 20.60 -8.62 -27.06
CA VAL A 73 21.23 -9.21 -28.26
C VAL A 73 22.50 -10.00 -27.93
N ALA A 74 23.40 -9.47 -27.08
CA ALA A 74 24.63 -10.16 -26.70
C ALA A 74 24.34 -11.44 -25.88
N ARG A 75 23.27 -11.43 -25.07
CA ARG A 75 22.80 -12.60 -24.31
C ARG A 75 22.21 -13.65 -25.23
N ALA A 76 21.42 -13.24 -26.23
CA ALA A 76 20.88 -14.12 -27.25
C ALA A 76 21.98 -14.82 -28.07
N GLN A 77 23.00 -14.06 -28.51
CA GLN A 77 24.16 -14.63 -29.21
C GLN A 77 24.95 -15.61 -28.34
N LYS A 78 25.11 -15.30 -27.04
CA LYS A 78 25.76 -16.20 -26.10
C LYS A 78 24.95 -17.48 -25.90
N ALA A 79 23.64 -17.38 -25.69
CA ALA A 79 22.75 -18.52 -25.51
C ALA A 79 22.77 -19.47 -26.73
N ARG A 80 22.82 -18.92 -27.95
CA ARG A 80 22.98 -19.72 -29.18
C ARG A 80 24.31 -20.47 -29.22
N ARG A 81 25.44 -19.78 -28.97
CA ARG A 81 26.76 -20.43 -28.91
C ARG A 81 26.82 -21.53 -27.86
N ASP A 82 26.25 -21.29 -26.68
CA ASP A 82 26.21 -22.27 -25.59
C ASP A 82 25.38 -23.51 -25.97
N ALA A 83 24.27 -23.33 -26.70
CA ALA A 83 23.46 -24.43 -27.22
C ALA A 83 24.18 -25.25 -28.30
N GLU A 84 24.87 -24.57 -29.23
CA GLU A 84 25.71 -25.20 -30.27
C GLU A 84 26.85 -26.02 -29.65
N LEU A 85 27.56 -25.46 -28.66
CA LEU A 85 28.60 -26.14 -27.89
C LEU A 85 28.07 -27.36 -27.13
N ALA A 86 26.81 -27.31 -26.69
CA ALA A 86 26.13 -28.41 -26.02
C ALA A 86 25.53 -29.46 -26.99
N GLY A 87 25.78 -29.34 -28.31
CA GLY A 87 25.25 -30.25 -29.32
C GLY A 87 23.73 -30.13 -29.54
N ARG A 88 23.10 -29.06 -29.05
CA ARG A 88 21.67 -28.78 -29.22
C ARG A 88 21.49 -27.85 -30.41
N THR A 89 21.30 -28.41 -31.60
CA THR A 89 21.05 -27.64 -32.82
C THR A 89 19.57 -27.42 -33.11
N SER A 90 18.67 -27.94 -32.26
CA SER A 90 17.20 -27.82 -32.36
C SER A 90 16.55 -27.72 -30.98
N GLY A 91 15.56 -26.85 -30.81
CA GLY A 91 14.79 -26.65 -29.56
C GLY A 91 14.74 -25.18 -29.12
N PRO A 92 13.94 -24.85 -28.08
CA PRO A 92 13.71 -23.47 -27.69
C PRO A 92 14.99 -22.75 -27.22
N LEU A 93 15.20 -21.51 -27.68
CA LEU A 93 16.28 -20.64 -27.22
C LEU A 93 15.79 -19.74 -26.09
N VAL A 94 16.38 -19.86 -24.90
CA VAL A 94 16.03 -19.04 -23.73
C VAL A 94 17.05 -17.91 -23.54
N VAL A 95 16.58 -16.67 -23.54
CA VAL A 95 17.36 -15.46 -23.31
C VAL A 95 16.86 -14.80 -22.02
N THR A 96 17.70 -14.75 -20.98
CA THR A 96 17.36 -14.11 -19.69
C THR A 96 18.21 -12.87 -19.49
N SER A 97 17.58 -11.76 -19.08
CA SER A 97 18.27 -10.52 -18.72
C SER A 97 19.09 -10.68 -17.42
N ALA A 98 20.04 -9.78 -17.18
CA ALA A 98 20.56 -9.61 -15.83
C ALA A 98 19.45 -9.01 -14.93
N PRO A 99 19.55 -9.14 -13.59
CA PRO A 99 18.69 -8.39 -12.69
C PRO A 99 18.87 -6.89 -12.89
N GLU A 100 17.82 -6.23 -13.36
CA GLU A 100 17.80 -4.82 -13.69
C GLU A 100 17.19 -4.02 -12.54
N LYS A 101 17.73 -2.83 -12.23
CA LYS A 101 17.10 -1.93 -11.26
C LYS A 101 15.75 -1.46 -11.79
N ALA A 102 14.73 -1.53 -10.95
CA ALA A 102 13.44 -0.89 -11.16
C ALA A 102 13.24 0.13 -10.01
N PRO A 103 12.89 1.38 -10.32
CA PRO A 103 12.51 2.37 -9.31
C PRO A 103 11.04 2.15 -8.92
N GLY A 104 10.77 1.90 -7.64
CA GLY A 104 9.41 1.82 -7.08
C GLY A 104 8.41 1.09 -7.99
N TYR A 105 7.25 1.74 -8.18
CA TYR A 105 6.22 1.33 -9.14
C TYR A 105 6.67 1.57 -10.59
N ALA A 106 7.42 0.61 -11.16
CA ALA A 106 7.92 0.70 -12.53
C ALA A 106 6.95 0.08 -13.56
N THR A 107 7.09 0.50 -14.82
CA THR A 107 6.50 -0.21 -15.97
C THR A 107 7.63 -0.89 -16.75
N VAL A 108 7.42 -2.11 -17.22
CA VAL A 108 8.39 -2.82 -18.06
C VAL A 108 7.75 -3.36 -19.31
N GLY A 109 8.58 -3.58 -20.32
CA GLY A 109 8.19 -4.25 -21.56
C GLY A 109 9.41 -4.86 -22.23
N VAL A 110 9.16 -5.79 -23.14
CA VAL A 110 10.21 -6.31 -24.02
C VAL A 110 9.87 -5.93 -25.44
N THR A 111 10.77 -5.19 -26.07
CA THR A 111 10.60 -4.69 -27.44
C THR A 111 11.62 -5.28 -28.40
N TRP A 112 11.31 -5.26 -29.68
CA TRP A 112 12.17 -5.66 -30.78
C TRP A 112 11.94 -4.76 -32.00
N ARG A 113 12.80 -4.91 -33.02
CA ARG A 113 12.72 -4.11 -34.24
C ARG A 113 11.36 -4.31 -34.93
N GLY A 114 10.68 -3.22 -35.25
CA GLY A 114 9.42 -3.25 -35.99
C GLY A 114 9.55 -3.76 -37.43
N GLY A 115 8.44 -4.22 -37.98
CA GLY A 115 8.35 -4.83 -39.32
C GLY A 115 8.84 -6.28 -39.40
N GLN A 116 9.43 -6.83 -38.32
CA GLN A 116 9.67 -8.26 -38.20
C GLN A 116 8.38 -8.97 -37.80
N GLN A 117 7.91 -9.92 -38.62
CA GLN A 117 6.77 -10.76 -38.29
C GLN A 117 7.17 -11.74 -37.18
N VAL A 118 6.58 -11.56 -36.00
CA VAL A 118 6.72 -12.42 -34.82
C VAL A 118 5.30 -12.77 -34.40
N THR A 119 4.99 -14.05 -34.26
CA THR A 119 3.68 -14.53 -33.80
C THR A 119 3.75 -14.95 -32.33
N GLU A 120 2.59 -15.07 -31.66
CA GLU A 120 2.51 -15.57 -30.28
C GLU A 120 3.07 -17.00 -30.12
N ASP A 121 3.05 -17.80 -31.19
CA ASP A 121 3.63 -19.15 -31.23
C ASP A 121 5.16 -19.16 -31.37
N ASP A 122 5.77 -18.04 -31.81
CA ASP A 122 7.21 -17.93 -32.03
C ASP A 122 7.98 -17.64 -30.74
N VAL A 123 7.40 -16.83 -29.84
CA VAL A 123 8.07 -16.38 -28.62
C VAL A 123 7.12 -16.33 -27.42
N THR A 124 7.62 -16.79 -26.27
CA THR A 124 7.01 -16.49 -24.96
C THR A 124 7.91 -15.53 -24.19
N VAL A 125 7.34 -14.44 -23.72
CA VAL A 125 8.05 -13.46 -22.89
C VAL A 125 7.54 -13.58 -21.46
N SER A 126 8.43 -13.55 -20.49
CA SER A 126 8.06 -13.55 -19.07
C SER A 126 8.87 -12.52 -18.30
N VAL A 127 8.24 -11.85 -17.35
CA VAL A 127 8.89 -11.04 -16.33
C VAL A 127 8.92 -11.80 -15.02
N ARG A 128 9.88 -11.47 -14.16
CA ARG A 128 9.73 -11.66 -12.73
C ARG A 128 10.27 -10.44 -12.02
N THR A 129 9.68 -10.16 -10.88
CA THR A 129 10.06 -9.03 -10.05
C THR A 129 10.74 -9.53 -8.80
N ARG A 130 11.52 -8.68 -8.18
CA ARG A 130 12.08 -8.92 -6.86
C ARG A 130 11.95 -7.63 -6.08
N GLY A 131 11.16 -7.70 -5.02
CA GLY A 131 11.20 -6.72 -3.95
C GLY A 131 12.51 -6.90 -3.18
N GLU A 132 12.40 -7.22 -1.91
CA GLU A 132 13.54 -7.29 -1.00
C GLU A 132 14.26 -8.65 -1.06
N SER A 133 13.53 -9.74 -0.83
CA SER A 133 14.14 -11.04 -0.51
C SER A 133 13.77 -12.18 -1.47
N TYR A 134 12.66 -12.10 -2.21
CA TYR A 134 12.21 -13.17 -3.09
C TYR A 134 12.01 -12.69 -4.54
N TRP A 135 12.35 -13.56 -5.49
CA TRP A 135 11.89 -13.40 -6.86
C TRP A 135 10.47 -13.92 -6.95
N SER A 136 9.56 -13.13 -7.52
CA SER A 136 8.26 -13.61 -7.94
C SER A 136 8.43 -14.85 -8.83
N PRO A 137 7.41 -15.73 -8.89
CA PRO A 137 7.27 -16.63 -10.02
C PRO A 137 7.38 -15.86 -11.34
N TRP A 138 7.79 -16.57 -12.40
CA TRP A 138 7.76 -15.99 -13.73
C TRP A 138 6.32 -15.75 -14.14
N GLN A 139 6.01 -14.51 -14.47
CA GLN A 139 4.75 -14.08 -15.03
C GLN A 139 4.92 -13.86 -16.53
N GLU A 140 4.01 -14.40 -17.32
CA GLU A 140 4.01 -14.16 -18.76
C GLU A 140 3.67 -12.70 -19.07
N MET A 141 4.40 -12.13 -20.02
CA MET A 141 4.13 -10.81 -20.59
C MET A 141 3.45 -11.07 -21.93
N HIS A 142 2.18 -10.70 -22.03
CA HIS A 142 1.43 -10.88 -23.27
C HIS A 142 2.01 -9.98 -24.36
N PHE A 143 2.05 -10.52 -25.57
CA PHE A 143 2.36 -9.82 -26.80
C PHE A 143 1.22 -10.14 -27.75
N ASP A 144 0.60 -9.12 -28.31
CA ASP A 144 -0.52 -9.25 -29.23
C ASP A 144 -0.17 -8.49 -30.53
N PRO A 145 -0.01 -9.19 -31.68
CA PRO A 145 0.30 -8.54 -32.95
C PRO A 145 -0.87 -7.70 -33.50
N ASP A 146 -2.09 -7.89 -33.00
CA ASP A 146 -3.29 -7.15 -33.38
C ASP A 146 -3.53 -5.93 -32.44
N HIS A 147 -2.63 -5.69 -31.48
CA HIS A 147 -2.63 -4.52 -30.59
C HIS A 147 -1.61 -3.46 -31.06
N GLY A 148 -2.08 -2.34 -31.60
CA GLY A 148 -1.21 -1.22 -31.99
C GLY A 148 -1.82 -0.19 -32.93
N PRO A 149 -1.03 0.81 -33.36
CA PRO A 149 -1.46 1.81 -34.34
C PRO A 149 -1.53 1.21 -35.75
N GLU A 150 -2.40 1.77 -36.59
CA GLU A 150 -2.40 1.45 -38.02
C GLU A 150 -1.02 1.70 -38.64
N PRO A 151 -0.54 0.86 -39.58
CA PRO A 151 0.74 1.07 -40.25
C PRO A 151 0.69 2.40 -41.05
N ALA A 152 1.29 3.46 -40.52
CA ALA A 152 1.47 4.71 -41.26
C ALA A 152 2.65 4.60 -42.22
N GLU A 153 2.59 5.29 -43.37
CA GLU A 153 3.72 5.38 -44.33
C GLU A 153 4.98 6.04 -43.72
N ASP A 154 4.85 6.71 -42.56
CA ASP A 154 5.91 7.44 -41.85
C ASP A 154 6.44 6.74 -40.57
N ASP A 155 5.84 5.64 -40.10
CA ASP A 155 6.20 4.96 -38.81
C ASP A 155 7.38 3.97 -38.95
N THR A 156 8.37 4.33 -39.77
CA THR A 156 9.49 3.45 -40.16
C THR A 156 10.48 3.10 -39.02
N GLU A 157 10.35 3.73 -37.85
CA GLU A 157 11.15 3.45 -36.64
C GLU A 157 10.36 2.83 -35.47
N ALA A 158 9.04 2.63 -35.61
CA ALA A 158 8.21 2.04 -34.56
C ALA A 158 8.70 0.63 -34.21
N ARG A 159 8.68 0.30 -32.92
CA ARG A 159 9.11 -1.01 -32.40
C ARG A 159 7.88 -1.87 -32.12
N SER A 160 8.05 -3.17 -32.28
CA SER A 160 7.07 -4.15 -31.82
C SER A 160 7.47 -4.62 -30.43
N GLY A 161 6.52 -5.04 -29.60
CA GLY A 161 6.84 -5.44 -28.23
C GLY A 161 5.66 -6.03 -27.49
N THR A 162 5.92 -6.55 -26.30
CA THR A 162 4.86 -6.95 -25.37
C THR A 162 3.98 -5.77 -24.98
N ASP A 163 2.80 -6.05 -24.41
CA ASP A 163 2.04 -5.05 -23.69
C ASP A 163 2.82 -4.48 -22.49
N ALA A 164 2.40 -3.31 -22.02
CA ALA A 164 2.99 -2.65 -20.85
C ALA A 164 2.67 -3.40 -19.55
N VAL A 165 3.72 -3.80 -18.83
CA VAL A 165 3.63 -4.61 -17.61
C VAL A 165 4.04 -3.74 -16.42
N VAL A 166 3.07 -3.32 -15.60
CA VAL A 166 3.27 -2.55 -14.36
C VAL A 166 3.74 -3.49 -13.25
N VAL A 167 4.99 -3.39 -12.80
CA VAL A 167 5.62 -4.40 -11.93
C VAL A 167 5.47 -4.18 -10.42
N GLY A 168 4.65 -3.20 -10.00
CA GLY A 168 4.47 -2.87 -8.57
C GLY A 168 5.72 -2.25 -7.94
N ASP A 169 5.72 -2.05 -6.62
CA ASP A 169 6.90 -1.54 -5.88
C ASP A 169 7.99 -2.61 -5.77
N VAL A 170 8.97 -2.58 -6.67
CA VAL A 170 9.98 -3.64 -6.80
C VAL A 170 11.37 -3.07 -7.02
N ARG A 171 12.39 -3.67 -6.38
CA ARG A 171 13.79 -3.21 -6.48
C ARG A 171 14.48 -3.69 -7.74
N ARG A 172 14.07 -4.86 -8.25
CA ARG A 172 14.67 -5.50 -9.43
C ARG A 172 13.62 -6.16 -10.31
N VAL A 173 13.92 -6.18 -11.61
CA VAL A 173 13.16 -6.93 -12.61
C VAL A 173 14.09 -7.80 -13.43
N GLN A 174 13.56 -8.91 -13.94
CA GLN A 174 14.19 -9.71 -14.97
C GLN A 174 13.18 -10.09 -16.03
N ALA A 175 13.60 -10.03 -17.29
CA ALA A 175 12.86 -10.56 -18.40
C ALA A 175 13.49 -11.85 -18.92
N ARG A 176 12.65 -12.75 -19.42
CA ARG A 176 13.03 -13.98 -20.09
C ARG A 176 12.25 -14.08 -21.39
N VAL A 177 12.96 -14.18 -22.50
CA VAL A 177 12.41 -14.43 -23.82
C VAL A 177 12.74 -15.86 -24.21
N THR A 178 11.73 -16.67 -24.49
CA THR A 178 11.89 -18.04 -24.97
C THR A 178 11.44 -18.08 -26.42
N VAL A 179 12.38 -18.24 -27.34
CA VAL A 179 12.08 -18.43 -28.77
C VAL A 179 11.74 -19.89 -28.97
N LEU A 180 10.48 -20.18 -29.26
CA LEU A 180 9.93 -21.53 -29.41
C LEU A 180 10.19 -22.06 -30.83
N GLN A 181 9.97 -21.21 -31.84
CA GLN A 181 10.17 -21.50 -33.26
C GLN A 181 10.69 -20.26 -34.00
N GLY A 182 11.19 -20.42 -35.23
CA GLY A 182 11.63 -19.29 -36.06
C GLY A 182 12.98 -18.65 -35.69
N GLU A 183 13.24 -17.47 -36.25
CA GLU A 183 14.44 -16.69 -35.97
C GLU A 183 14.25 -15.80 -34.72
N THR A 184 15.29 -15.71 -33.88
CA THR A 184 15.27 -14.81 -32.72
C THR A 184 14.99 -13.36 -33.15
N PRO A 185 14.04 -12.65 -32.51
CA PRO A 185 13.75 -11.26 -32.82
C PRO A 185 15.01 -10.39 -32.77
N THR A 186 15.16 -9.52 -33.76
CA THR A 186 16.31 -8.62 -33.86
C THR A 186 16.08 -7.37 -33.02
N GLY A 187 17.14 -6.82 -32.43
CA GLY A 187 17.04 -5.60 -31.61
C GLY A 187 16.34 -5.80 -30.27
N LEU A 188 16.25 -7.03 -29.73
CA LEU A 188 15.61 -7.31 -28.44
C LEU A 188 16.15 -6.42 -27.30
N GLU A 189 15.24 -5.72 -26.63
CA GLU A 189 15.50 -4.84 -25.49
C GLU A 189 14.49 -5.10 -24.37
N LEU A 190 14.97 -5.07 -23.12
CA LEU A 190 14.11 -4.93 -21.94
C LEU A 190 14.04 -3.45 -21.60
N ASP A 191 12.85 -2.87 -21.71
CA ASP A 191 12.57 -1.49 -21.33
C ASP A 191 12.10 -1.45 -19.88
N VAL A 192 12.76 -0.64 -19.05
CA VAL A 192 12.35 -0.35 -17.67
C VAL A 192 12.03 1.14 -17.59
N VAL A 193 10.77 1.44 -17.29
CA VAL A 193 10.20 2.78 -17.25
C VAL A 193 10.01 3.22 -15.81
N ASP A 194 10.61 4.35 -15.47
CA ASP A 194 10.34 5.12 -14.27
C ASP A 194 9.24 6.15 -14.58
N PRO A 195 8.07 6.08 -13.93
CA PRO A 195 6.98 7.01 -14.20
C PRO A 195 7.20 8.43 -13.63
N GLY A 196 8.27 8.64 -12.84
CA GLY A 196 8.60 9.92 -12.22
C GLY A 196 7.79 10.22 -10.95
N ASP A 197 8.42 10.96 -10.03
CA ASP A 197 7.86 11.39 -8.75
C ASP A 197 7.17 12.76 -8.86
N GLU A 198 6.08 12.94 -8.11
CA GLU A 198 5.34 14.21 -8.08
C GLU A 198 5.88 15.12 -6.96
N GLU A 199 6.42 16.30 -7.30
CA GLU A 199 6.98 17.23 -6.30
C GLU A 199 5.91 17.92 -5.42
N ARG A 200 4.66 18.00 -5.90
CA ARG A 200 3.49 18.53 -5.18
C ARG A 200 2.21 17.88 -5.69
N ALA A 201 1.52 17.17 -4.81
CA ALA A 201 0.27 16.49 -5.12
C ALA A 201 -0.88 17.02 -4.25
N ALA A 202 -2.08 17.07 -4.82
CA ALA A 202 -3.31 17.47 -4.13
C ALA A 202 -4.43 16.48 -4.45
N TYR A 203 -5.45 16.41 -3.60
CA TYR A 203 -6.64 15.61 -3.86
C TYR A 203 -7.71 16.46 -4.55
N GLU A 204 -8.03 16.12 -5.79
CA GLU A 204 -9.04 16.81 -6.59
C GLU A 204 -10.13 15.87 -7.07
N SER A 205 -11.34 16.40 -7.28
CA SER A 205 -12.37 15.71 -8.05
C SER A 205 -12.03 15.72 -9.54
N ALA A 206 -12.59 14.79 -10.29
CA ALA A 206 -12.49 14.77 -11.75
C ALA A 206 -12.76 16.15 -12.38
N ALA A 207 -11.79 16.66 -13.15
CA ALA A 207 -11.83 17.99 -13.75
C ALA A 207 -12.80 18.08 -14.93
N ILE A 208 -13.09 16.95 -15.59
CA ILE A 208 -13.96 16.91 -16.76
C ILE A 208 -15.34 16.44 -16.33
N ASP A 209 -16.23 17.40 -16.10
CA ASP A 209 -17.66 17.15 -16.04
C ASP A 209 -18.24 17.11 -17.45
N THR A 210 -18.50 15.91 -17.97
CA THR A 210 -19.12 15.74 -19.29
C THR A 210 -20.54 16.32 -19.35
N ALA A 211 -21.15 16.67 -18.21
CA ALA A 211 -22.39 17.40 -18.20
C ALA A 211 -22.26 18.85 -18.70
N ALA A 212 -21.09 19.45 -18.51
CA ALA A 212 -20.76 20.81 -18.91
C ALA A 212 -20.18 20.93 -20.34
N LEU A 213 -19.79 19.82 -20.96
CA LEU A 213 -19.39 19.77 -22.37
C LEU A 213 -20.66 19.88 -23.24
N GLY A 214 -20.80 20.98 -24.00
CA GLY A 214 -21.91 21.15 -24.95
C GLY A 214 -21.95 20.04 -26.00
N SER A 215 -23.12 19.77 -26.59
CA SER A 215 -23.27 18.77 -27.66
C SER A 215 -22.26 19.05 -28.78
N PRO A 216 -21.55 18.03 -29.30
CA PRO A 216 -20.58 18.24 -30.37
C PRO A 216 -21.28 18.89 -31.58
N ALA A 217 -20.69 19.96 -32.09
CA ALA A 217 -21.16 20.57 -33.33
C ALA A 217 -20.91 19.59 -34.48
N PRO A 218 -21.91 19.32 -35.36
CA PRO A 218 -21.70 18.44 -36.50
C PRO A 218 -20.61 19.03 -37.40
N VAL A 219 -19.60 18.22 -37.68
CA VAL A 219 -18.54 18.56 -38.64
C VAL A 219 -19.20 18.63 -40.01
N SER A 220 -19.48 19.84 -40.48
CA SER A 220 -20.18 20.05 -41.75
C SER A 220 -19.16 20.11 -42.88
N GLU A 221 -19.05 19.05 -43.66
CA GLU A 221 -18.54 19.11 -45.04
C GLU A 221 -19.39 20.12 -45.84
N PRO A 222 -18.79 21.05 -46.61
CA PRO A 222 -19.54 22.03 -47.39
C PRO A 222 -20.20 21.36 -48.61
N GLY A 223 -21.44 20.87 -48.46
CA GLY A 223 -22.23 20.46 -49.65
C GLY A 223 -23.45 19.57 -49.47
N ALA A 224 -23.76 19.02 -48.29
CA ALA A 224 -24.89 18.10 -48.14
C ALA A 224 -26.09 18.76 -47.44
N GLU A 225 -27.24 18.83 -48.12
CA GLU A 225 -28.51 19.29 -47.54
C GLU A 225 -29.00 18.30 -46.46
N ALA A 226 -29.11 18.78 -45.22
CA ALA A 226 -29.64 18.01 -44.11
C ALA A 226 -31.17 17.82 -44.26
N THR A 227 -31.62 16.57 -44.28
CA THR A 227 -33.06 16.25 -44.22
C THR A 227 -33.56 16.25 -42.77
N THR A 228 -34.82 16.66 -42.59
CA THR A 228 -35.50 16.81 -41.28
C THR A 228 -35.69 15.49 -40.50
N ALA A 229 -35.24 14.35 -41.04
CA ALA A 229 -35.26 13.06 -40.35
C ALA A 229 -34.06 12.88 -39.40
N SER A 230 -32.88 13.43 -39.71
CA SER A 230 -31.68 13.32 -38.86
C SER A 230 -31.73 14.20 -37.60
N ALA A 231 -32.55 15.25 -37.59
CA ALA A 231 -32.70 16.15 -36.44
C ALA A 231 -33.57 15.56 -35.31
N VAL A 232 -34.32 14.47 -35.57
CA VAL A 232 -35.25 13.86 -34.61
C VAL A 232 -34.66 12.63 -33.90
N GLN A 233 -33.55 12.07 -34.38
CA GLN A 233 -32.88 10.91 -33.75
C GLN A 233 -31.79 11.28 -32.72
N ALA A 234 -31.29 12.51 -32.71
CA ALA A 234 -30.32 12.98 -31.71
C ALA A 234 -30.96 13.40 -30.37
N ALA A 235 -32.29 13.46 -30.29
CA ALA A 235 -33.03 13.85 -29.09
C ALA A 235 -33.65 12.61 -28.42
N GLY A 236 -32.88 11.88 -27.60
CA GLY A 236 -33.51 10.78 -26.87
C GLY A 236 -32.67 9.90 -25.93
N VAL A 237 -31.34 10.01 -25.88
CA VAL A 237 -30.55 9.18 -24.94
C VAL A 237 -30.22 10.00 -23.69
N SER A 238 -30.99 9.79 -22.63
CA SER A 238 -30.70 10.32 -21.29
C SER A 238 -29.65 9.43 -20.62
N ALA A 239 -28.44 9.37 -21.19
CA ALA A 239 -27.33 8.62 -20.59
C ALA A 239 -26.70 9.41 -19.43
N PRO A 240 -26.26 8.72 -18.34
CA PRO A 240 -25.47 9.35 -17.30
C PRO A 240 -24.18 9.92 -17.89
N LYS A 241 -23.91 11.19 -17.60
CA LYS A 241 -22.70 11.92 -18.01
C LYS A 241 -21.57 11.56 -17.03
N PRO A 242 -20.56 10.76 -17.42
CA PRO A 242 -19.48 10.37 -16.53
C PRO A 242 -18.60 11.56 -16.14
N GLN A 243 -18.01 11.51 -14.96
CA GLN A 243 -16.89 12.39 -14.61
C GLN A 243 -15.57 11.72 -15.00
N ILE A 244 -14.65 12.49 -15.58
CA ILE A 244 -13.40 11.98 -16.13
C ILE A 244 -12.24 12.79 -15.57
N PHE A 245 -11.21 12.10 -15.08
CA PHE A 245 -9.95 12.72 -14.68
C PHE A 245 -9.13 13.06 -15.92
N SER A 246 -8.65 14.31 -16.01
CA SER A 246 -7.96 14.80 -17.20
C SER A 246 -6.50 14.33 -17.27
N ARG A 247 -5.89 14.51 -18.45
CA ARG A 247 -4.46 14.30 -18.65
C ARG A 247 -3.58 15.15 -17.74
N ASP A 248 -3.96 16.41 -17.53
CA ASP A 248 -3.27 17.28 -16.57
C ASP A 248 -3.33 16.70 -15.15
N GLN A 249 -4.47 16.12 -14.76
CA GLN A 249 -4.65 15.56 -13.41
C GLN A 249 -3.77 14.34 -13.15
N TRP A 250 -3.53 13.47 -14.13
CA TRP A 250 -2.57 12.37 -13.96
C TRP A 250 -1.11 12.76 -14.29
N GLY A 251 -0.83 14.03 -14.54
CA GLY A 251 0.53 14.55 -14.75
C GLY A 251 1.12 14.16 -16.11
N ALA A 252 0.30 14.02 -17.15
CA ALA A 252 0.77 13.66 -18.49
C ALA A 252 1.81 14.66 -19.03
N ASP A 253 2.99 14.16 -19.41
CA ASP A 253 3.95 14.97 -20.16
C ASP A 253 3.57 15.03 -21.64
N GLU A 254 2.84 16.10 -22.00
CA GLU A 254 2.39 16.40 -23.36
C GLU A 254 3.54 16.61 -24.38
N SER A 255 4.81 16.59 -23.95
CA SER A 255 5.98 16.55 -24.84
C SER A 255 6.26 15.16 -25.43
N LEU A 256 5.72 14.09 -24.82
CA LEU A 256 5.92 12.71 -25.26
C LEU A 256 5.07 12.32 -26.47
N ARG A 257 3.94 13.01 -26.70
CA ARG A 257 3.09 12.75 -27.87
C ARG A 257 3.59 13.48 -29.12
N ASP A 258 3.36 12.87 -30.28
CA ASP A 258 3.38 13.59 -31.54
C ASP A 258 2.11 14.45 -31.65
N ARG A 259 2.29 15.76 -31.81
CA ARG A 259 1.17 16.70 -31.92
C ARG A 259 0.51 16.66 -33.30
N GLY A 260 1.23 16.22 -34.33
CA GLY A 260 0.75 16.14 -35.70
C GLY A 260 -0.14 14.94 -35.98
N SER A 261 -0.08 13.90 -35.13
CA SER A 261 -0.80 12.63 -35.31
C SER A 261 -2.30 12.68 -34.98
N LEU A 262 -2.77 13.79 -34.38
CA LEU A 262 -4.15 13.94 -33.92
C LEU A 262 -5.13 13.84 -35.08
N ARG A 263 -5.92 12.77 -35.10
CA ARG A 263 -6.94 12.51 -36.11
C ARG A 263 -8.23 12.01 -35.48
N TYR A 264 -9.33 12.22 -36.19
CA TYR A 264 -10.68 11.84 -35.78
C TYR A 264 -11.28 10.91 -36.83
N GLY A 265 -11.86 9.81 -36.38
CA GLY A 265 -12.62 8.87 -37.20
C GLY A 265 -14.09 8.90 -36.83
N ASP A 266 -14.73 7.74 -36.84
CA ASP A 266 -16.11 7.53 -36.43
C ASP A 266 -16.20 6.58 -35.22
N ILE A 267 -17.39 6.46 -34.63
CA ILE A 267 -17.66 5.48 -33.55
C ILE A 267 -18.90 4.70 -33.93
N ASP A 268 -18.68 3.45 -34.36
CA ASP A 268 -19.71 2.46 -34.69
C ASP A 268 -19.84 1.37 -33.61
N GLY A 269 -18.90 1.32 -32.67
CA GLY A 269 -18.92 0.46 -31.49
C GLY A 269 -17.76 0.76 -30.55
N GLY A 270 -17.63 -0.03 -29.47
CA GLY A 270 -16.52 0.12 -28.53
C GLY A 270 -15.93 -1.20 -28.06
N PHE A 271 -14.63 -1.18 -27.79
CA PHE A 271 -13.87 -2.34 -27.31
C PHE A 271 -13.50 -2.23 -25.83
N VAL A 272 -13.66 -3.34 -25.11
CA VAL A 272 -13.21 -3.51 -23.73
C VAL A 272 -11.82 -4.14 -23.75
N HIS A 273 -10.89 -3.48 -23.07
CA HIS A 273 -9.49 -3.87 -22.96
C HIS A 273 -9.08 -4.07 -21.50
N HIS A 274 -7.91 -4.66 -21.29
CA HIS A 274 -7.23 -4.64 -20.00
C HIS A 274 -5.74 -4.29 -20.15
N THR A 275 -5.05 -4.07 -19.04
CA THR A 275 -3.59 -3.95 -18.98
C THR A 275 -2.95 -5.18 -18.32
N VAL A 276 -1.62 -5.24 -18.33
CA VAL A 276 -0.76 -6.35 -17.87
C VAL A 276 -1.15 -7.19 -16.65
N ASN A 277 -1.14 -6.71 -15.40
CA ASN A 277 -0.51 -7.60 -14.39
C ASN A 277 -0.79 -7.35 -12.91
N ALA A 278 -0.72 -6.12 -12.40
CA ALA A 278 -0.92 -5.83 -10.99
C ALA A 278 -2.38 -5.43 -10.72
N ASN A 279 -3.02 -6.08 -9.75
CA ASN A 279 -4.35 -5.70 -9.26
C ASN A 279 -4.31 -5.12 -7.83
N ASP A 280 -3.12 -5.06 -7.25
CA ASP A 280 -2.81 -4.66 -5.87
C ASP A 280 -2.37 -3.19 -5.75
N TYR A 281 -2.54 -2.40 -6.82
CA TYR A 281 -2.20 -0.99 -6.82
C TYR A 281 -3.21 -0.13 -6.03
N SER A 282 -2.68 0.93 -5.43
CA SER A 282 -3.40 1.91 -4.62
C SER A 282 -4.04 3.01 -5.49
N ARG A 283 -5.07 3.71 -4.99
CA ARG A 283 -5.68 4.89 -5.66
C ARG A 283 -4.64 5.94 -6.03
N ASP A 284 -3.66 6.16 -5.16
CA ASP A 284 -2.64 7.19 -5.31
C ASP A 284 -1.54 6.80 -6.31
N GLN A 285 -1.40 5.50 -6.58
CA GLN A 285 -0.44 5.00 -7.56
C GLN A 285 -0.93 5.12 -9.00
N VAL A 286 -2.25 5.28 -9.22
CA VAL A 286 -2.85 5.28 -10.56
C VAL A 286 -2.24 6.33 -11.51
N PRO A 287 -2.03 7.60 -11.11
CA PRO A 287 -1.35 8.58 -11.97
C PRO A 287 0.02 8.09 -12.47
N SER A 288 0.83 7.50 -11.59
CA SER A 288 2.14 6.93 -11.97
C SER A 288 1.99 5.75 -12.93
N LEU A 289 0.97 4.90 -12.77
CA LEU A 289 0.69 3.81 -13.71
C LEU A 289 0.40 4.33 -15.12
N LEU A 290 -0.44 5.37 -15.21
CA LEU A 290 -0.80 5.99 -16.47
C LEU A 290 0.43 6.59 -17.17
N ARG A 291 1.31 7.26 -16.42
CA ARG A 291 2.58 7.80 -16.94
C ARG A 291 3.53 6.69 -17.42
N GLY A 292 3.62 5.59 -16.68
CA GLY A 292 4.41 4.44 -17.06
C GLY A 292 3.96 3.81 -18.37
N ILE A 293 2.65 3.58 -18.53
CA ILE A 293 2.05 3.08 -19.78
C ILE A 293 2.25 4.08 -20.93
N TYR A 294 2.04 5.36 -20.66
CA TYR A 294 2.20 6.42 -21.66
C TYR A 294 3.65 6.51 -22.18
N ALA A 295 4.62 6.48 -21.28
CA ALA A 295 6.04 6.50 -21.63
C ALA A 295 6.46 5.21 -22.36
N TYR A 296 5.95 4.04 -21.96
CA TYR A 296 6.21 2.80 -22.68
C TYR A 296 5.69 2.86 -24.12
N HIS A 297 4.44 3.27 -24.33
CA HIS A 297 3.87 3.39 -25.68
C HIS A 297 4.66 4.40 -26.54
N THR A 298 4.99 5.57 -26.00
CA THR A 298 5.63 6.64 -26.80
C THR A 298 7.14 6.51 -26.96
N ARG A 299 7.87 6.11 -25.91
CA ARG A 299 9.34 6.06 -25.91
C ARG A 299 9.89 4.67 -26.21
N SER A 300 9.19 3.60 -25.82
CA SER A 300 9.65 2.22 -26.06
C SER A 300 9.08 1.65 -27.36
N LEU A 301 7.78 1.81 -27.63
CA LEU A 301 7.15 1.34 -28.87
C LEU A 301 7.17 2.37 -30.00
N GLY A 302 7.37 3.66 -29.69
CA GLY A 302 7.39 4.74 -30.68
C GLY A 302 6.02 5.21 -31.13
N TRP A 303 4.96 4.88 -30.39
CA TRP A 303 3.60 5.30 -30.73
C TRP A 303 3.42 6.81 -30.55
N SER A 304 2.50 7.39 -31.30
CA SER A 304 2.28 8.84 -31.29
C SER A 304 1.61 9.39 -30.02
N ASP A 305 0.93 8.55 -29.24
CA ASP A 305 0.34 8.85 -27.91
C ASP A 305 0.01 7.51 -27.22
N ILE A 306 -0.46 7.54 -25.97
CA ILE A 306 -1.04 6.37 -25.29
C ILE A 306 -2.14 5.73 -26.16
N GLY A 307 -2.15 4.40 -26.30
CA GLY A 307 -3.02 3.72 -27.28
C GLY A 307 -4.52 3.72 -26.95
N TYR A 308 -4.88 3.72 -25.67
CA TYR A 308 -6.28 3.65 -25.23
C TYR A 308 -6.94 5.03 -25.19
N ASN A 309 -8.21 5.13 -25.61
CA ASN A 309 -8.96 6.39 -25.51
C ASN A 309 -9.27 6.75 -24.05
N PHE A 310 -9.64 5.74 -23.25
CA PHE A 310 -9.93 5.87 -21.84
C PHE A 310 -9.31 4.73 -21.06
N LEU A 311 -9.04 4.96 -19.78
CA LEU A 311 -8.65 3.92 -18.84
C LEU A 311 -9.56 3.95 -17.62
N VAL A 312 -9.75 2.79 -16.98
CA VAL A 312 -10.48 2.65 -15.72
C VAL A 312 -9.63 1.93 -14.69
N ASP A 313 -9.53 2.51 -13.51
CA ASP A 313 -8.88 1.84 -12.38
C ASP A 313 -9.86 0.98 -11.58
N ARG A 314 -9.34 0.10 -10.73
CA ARG A 314 -10.13 -0.83 -9.90
C ARG A 314 -11.09 -0.15 -8.92
N PHE A 315 -10.93 1.16 -8.73
CA PHE A 315 -11.75 2.00 -7.88
C PHE A 315 -12.90 2.69 -8.65
N GLY A 316 -13.04 2.41 -9.95
CA GLY A 316 -14.10 2.96 -10.80
C GLY A 316 -13.86 4.38 -11.28
N ARG A 317 -12.64 4.93 -11.15
CA ARG A 317 -12.32 6.26 -11.70
C ARG A 317 -11.96 6.12 -13.18
N ILE A 318 -12.52 7.02 -13.98
CA ILE A 318 -12.33 7.06 -15.44
C ILE A 318 -11.29 8.12 -15.76
N TRP A 319 -10.29 7.74 -16.55
CA TRP A 319 -9.15 8.58 -16.90
C TRP A 319 -9.14 8.85 -18.40
N GLU A 320 -8.90 10.10 -18.78
CA GLU A 320 -8.63 10.46 -20.17
C GLU A 320 -7.29 9.85 -20.60
N GLY A 321 -7.34 8.94 -21.59
CA GLY A 321 -6.16 8.36 -22.23
C GLY A 321 -5.71 9.26 -23.37
N ARG A 322 -5.93 8.82 -24.62
CA ARG A 322 -5.48 9.52 -25.82
C ARG A 322 -6.03 10.95 -25.93
N TYR A 323 -5.14 11.90 -26.21
CA TYR A 323 -5.43 13.34 -26.14
C TYR A 323 -6.58 13.78 -27.07
N GLY A 324 -7.53 14.55 -26.53
CA GLY A 324 -8.53 15.26 -27.33
C GLY A 324 -9.76 14.43 -27.71
N GLY A 325 -9.90 13.24 -27.10
CA GLY A 325 -10.92 12.23 -27.39
C GLY A 325 -12.16 12.21 -26.50
N VAL A 326 -12.24 13.02 -25.44
CA VAL A 326 -13.34 12.89 -24.47
C VAL A 326 -14.71 13.01 -25.15
N ALA A 327 -14.97 14.11 -25.86
CA ALA A 327 -16.23 14.32 -26.57
C ALA A 327 -16.17 14.05 -28.09
N ARG A 328 -15.00 13.63 -28.61
CA ARG A 328 -14.77 13.44 -30.06
C ARG A 328 -14.27 12.01 -30.36
N PRO A 329 -14.47 11.49 -31.57
CA PRO A 329 -14.00 10.16 -31.96
C PRO A 329 -12.50 10.18 -32.30
N VAL A 330 -11.62 10.40 -31.30
CA VAL A 330 -10.17 10.37 -31.54
C VAL A 330 -9.74 8.94 -31.88
N VAL A 331 -8.91 8.78 -32.91
CA VAL A 331 -8.43 7.46 -33.34
C VAL A 331 -7.41 6.90 -32.35
N GLY A 332 -7.69 5.71 -31.83
CA GLY A 332 -6.85 4.99 -30.88
C GLY A 332 -5.64 4.29 -31.52
N ALA A 333 -5.00 3.44 -30.71
CA ALA A 333 -4.03 2.41 -31.14
C ALA A 333 -4.25 1.15 -30.28
N HIS A 334 -5.52 0.78 -30.09
CA HIS A 334 -5.96 -0.26 -29.17
C HIS A 334 -6.46 -1.52 -29.89
N THR A 335 -6.92 -1.45 -31.13
CA THR A 335 -7.44 -2.62 -31.85
C THR A 335 -7.13 -2.43 -33.31
N LEU A 336 -6.00 -3.00 -33.75
CA LEU A 336 -5.46 -2.83 -35.09
C LEU A 336 -6.51 -3.24 -36.13
N GLY A 337 -6.69 -2.41 -37.16
CA GLY A 337 -7.70 -2.58 -38.20
C GLY A 337 -9.09 -2.02 -37.87
N TYR A 338 -9.34 -1.62 -36.61
CA TYR A 338 -10.64 -1.09 -36.16
C TYR A 338 -10.54 0.26 -35.45
N ASN A 339 -9.34 0.82 -35.32
CA ASN A 339 -9.11 2.05 -34.56
C ASN A 339 -9.83 3.28 -35.15
N GLU A 340 -10.13 3.29 -36.46
CA GLU A 340 -10.78 4.43 -37.13
C GLU A 340 -12.29 4.51 -36.87
N ASP A 341 -12.95 3.38 -36.61
CA ASP A 341 -14.42 3.29 -36.47
C ASP A 341 -14.86 2.90 -35.05
N SER A 342 -13.96 2.95 -34.07
CA SER A 342 -14.26 2.54 -32.70
C SER A 342 -13.50 3.34 -31.64
N PHE A 343 -13.92 3.18 -30.38
CA PHE A 343 -13.14 3.63 -29.22
C PHE A 343 -12.94 2.47 -28.24
N ALA A 344 -11.94 2.59 -27.37
CA ALA A 344 -11.74 1.63 -26.28
C ALA A 344 -11.61 2.28 -24.91
N MET A 345 -11.99 1.49 -23.90
CA MET A 345 -11.62 1.73 -22.51
C MET A 345 -10.84 0.51 -22.01
N SER A 346 -9.68 0.75 -21.42
CA SER A 346 -8.83 -0.31 -20.87
C SER A 346 -8.91 -0.34 -19.35
N ALA A 347 -9.20 -1.52 -18.79
CA ALA A 347 -9.17 -1.74 -17.36
C ALA A 347 -7.73 -1.96 -16.89
N ILE A 348 -7.28 -1.13 -15.95
CA ILE A 348 -5.95 -1.28 -15.36
C ILE A 348 -5.98 -2.53 -14.46
N GLY A 349 -5.33 -3.61 -14.87
CA GLY A 349 -5.24 -4.84 -14.08
C GLY A 349 -5.33 -6.13 -14.89
N ASN A 350 -4.97 -7.25 -14.27
CA ASN A 350 -4.98 -8.58 -14.88
C ASN A 350 -6.29 -9.32 -14.60
N PHE A 351 -7.15 -9.41 -15.61
CA PHE A 351 -8.44 -10.12 -15.53
C PHE A 351 -8.42 -11.52 -16.13
N GLU A 352 -7.25 -12.07 -16.46
CA GLU A 352 -7.10 -13.52 -16.56
C GLU A 352 -7.09 -14.17 -15.17
N THR A 353 -6.59 -13.46 -14.17
CA THR A 353 -6.44 -13.99 -12.80
C THR A 353 -7.37 -13.35 -11.76
N ALA A 354 -7.82 -12.11 -11.96
CA ALA A 354 -8.73 -11.42 -11.03
C ALA A 354 -10.10 -11.11 -11.65
N GLN A 355 -11.11 -11.00 -10.77
CA GLN A 355 -12.44 -10.50 -11.16
C GLN A 355 -12.42 -8.96 -11.22
N PRO A 356 -13.13 -8.34 -12.18
CA PRO A 356 -13.36 -6.89 -12.14
C PRO A 356 -14.26 -6.51 -10.96
N SER A 357 -14.01 -5.34 -10.35
CA SER A 357 -14.86 -4.81 -9.29
C SER A 357 -16.18 -4.28 -9.85
N ASP A 358 -17.24 -4.30 -9.05
CA ASP A 358 -18.56 -3.77 -9.47
C ASP A 358 -18.49 -2.28 -9.81
N VAL A 359 -17.67 -1.51 -9.09
CA VAL A 359 -17.44 -0.08 -9.37
C VAL A 359 -16.74 0.15 -10.71
N MET A 360 -15.86 -0.76 -11.14
CA MET A 360 -15.26 -0.73 -12.47
C MET A 360 -16.31 -1.07 -13.55
N LEU A 361 -17.16 -2.07 -13.33
CA LEU A 361 -18.23 -2.44 -14.26
C LEU A 361 -19.25 -1.32 -14.42
N ASP A 362 -19.58 -0.61 -13.34
CA ASP A 362 -20.43 0.59 -13.36
C ASP A 362 -19.79 1.74 -14.15
N ALA A 363 -18.47 1.95 -13.99
CA ALA A 363 -17.73 2.94 -14.77
C ALA A 363 -17.74 2.62 -16.28
N TYR A 364 -17.56 1.35 -16.66
CA TYR A 364 -17.74 0.88 -18.05
C TYR A 364 -19.15 1.21 -18.55
N ALA A 365 -20.18 0.83 -17.80
CA ALA A 365 -21.57 1.07 -18.19
C ALA A 365 -21.86 2.56 -18.40
N LYS A 366 -21.38 3.43 -17.50
CA LYS A 366 -21.55 4.89 -17.59
C LYS A 366 -20.85 5.48 -18.79
N LEU A 367 -19.57 5.15 -19.00
CA LEU A 367 -18.79 5.68 -20.12
C LEU A 367 -19.37 5.23 -21.46
N PHE A 368 -19.64 3.93 -21.61
CA PHE A 368 -20.17 3.40 -22.86
C PHE A 368 -21.57 3.92 -23.14
N ALA A 369 -22.42 4.08 -22.12
CA ALA A 369 -23.78 4.61 -22.30
C ALA A 369 -23.74 6.02 -22.87
N TRP A 370 -22.86 6.85 -22.31
CA TRP A 370 -22.66 8.22 -22.77
C TRP A 370 -22.03 8.26 -24.16
N LYS A 371 -20.88 7.59 -24.35
CA LYS A 371 -20.10 7.66 -25.58
C LYS A 371 -20.86 7.07 -26.77
N LEU A 372 -21.39 5.85 -26.67
CA LEU A 372 -22.23 5.27 -27.73
C LEU A 372 -23.52 6.08 -27.96
N GLY A 373 -24.08 6.65 -26.89
CA GLY A 373 -25.26 7.52 -26.95
C GLY A 373 -25.03 8.78 -27.79
N LEU A 374 -23.83 9.37 -27.77
CA LEU A 374 -23.47 10.51 -28.63
C LEU A 374 -23.50 10.18 -30.12
N HIS A 375 -23.34 8.89 -30.46
CA HIS A 375 -23.31 8.37 -31.82
C HIS A 375 -24.58 7.59 -32.20
N GLY A 376 -25.61 7.60 -31.33
CA GLY A 376 -26.90 6.97 -31.62
C GLY A 376 -26.91 5.44 -31.52
N ILE A 377 -25.92 4.83 -30.89
CA ILE A 377 -25.76 3.37 -30.77
C ILE A 377 -26.27 2.90 -29.39
N ARG A 378 -27.07 1.83 -29.36
CA ARG A 378 -27.50 1.24 -28.08
C ARG A 378 -26.46 0.25 -27.58
N GLY A 379 -26.19 0.28 -26.27
CA GLY A 379 -25.21 -0.62 -25.65
C GLY A 379 -25.56 -2.11 -25.74
N ASP A 380 -26.83 -2.44 -25.99
CA ASP A 380 -27.33 -3.80 -26.19
C ASP A 380 -27.51 -4.19 -27.68
N ASP A 381 -27.10 -3.35 -28.63
CA ASP A 381 -27.20 -3.67 -30.04
C ASP A 381 -26.31 -4.89 -30.37
N GLY A 382 -26.98 -5.89 -30.95
CA GLY A 382 -26.40 -7.21 -31.19
C GLY A 382 -25.71 -7.38 -32.53
N ASP A 383 -25.71 -6.36 -33.38
CA ASP A 383 -25.18 -6.43 -34.74
C ASP A 383 -24.83 -5.01 -35.21
N VAL A 384 -23.58 -4.60 -34.97
CA VAL A 384 -22.99 -3.35 -35.47
C VAL A 384 -21.88 -3.69 -36.45
N VAL A 385 -21.63 -2.82 -37.43
CA VAL A 385 -20.55 -3.00 -38.40
C VAL A 385 -19.41 -2.07 -38.02
N ILE A 386 -18.23 -2.62 -37.71
CA ILE A 386 -17.02 -1.86 -37.40
C ILE A 386 -15.98 -2.26 -38.44
N SER A 387 -15.54 -1.30 -39.26
CA SER A 387 -14.55 -1.50 -40.34
C SER A 387 -14.88 -2.67 -41.28
N GLY A 388 -16.18 -2.93 -41.50
CA GLY A 388 -16.70 -3.96 -42.42
C GLY A 388 -17.05 -5.31 -41.78
N ASP A 389 -16.65 -5.53 -40.53
CA ASP A 389 -16.94 -6.77 -39.77
C ASP A 389 -18.06 -6.58 -38.75
N HIS A 390 -18.72 -7.69 -38.39
CA HIS A 390 -19.93 -7.69 -37.55
C HIS A 390 -19.60 -7.95 -36.08
N PHE A 391 -19.99 -7.02 -35.21
CA PHE A 391 -19.74 -7.06 -33.75
C PHE A 391 -21.00 -6.82 -32.92
N LYS A 392 -20.86 -6.95 -31.60
CA LYS A 392 -21.79 -6.31 -30.65
C LYS A 392 -21.35 -4.87 -30.42
N ALA A 393 -22.27 -3.97 -30.09
CA ALA A 393 -21.96 -2.56 -29.81
C ALA A 393 -20.85 -2.36 -28.76
N ILE A 394 -20.74 -3.30 -27.82
CA ILE A 394 -19.62 -3.41 -26.87
C ILE A 394 -19.01 -4.78 -27.08
N SER A 395 -17.73 -4.88 -27.47
CA SER A 395 -17.06 -6.17 -27.71
C SER A 395 -15.74 -6.23 -26.93
N GLY A 396 -15.26 -7.42 -26.61
CA GLY A 396 -13.92 -7.58 -26.02
C GLY A 396 -12.85 -7.50 -27.12
N HIS A 397 -11.61 -7.17 -26.78
CA HIS A 397 -10.53 -7.18 -27.78
C HIS A 397 -10.42 -8.53 -28.53
N ARG A 398 -10.58 -9.63 -27.79
CA ARG A 398 -10.67 -11.02 -28.28
C ARG A 398 -11.75 -11.28 -29.34
N ASP A 399 -12.77 -10.43 -29.46
CA ASP A 399 -13.77 -10.58 -30.50
C ASP A 399 -13.23 -10.14 -31.89
N ALA A 400 -12.20 -9.29 -31.92
CA ALA A 400 -11.61 -8.71 -33.13
C ALA A 400 -10.29 -9.37 -33.58
N GLY A 401 -9.60 -10.08 -32.69
CA GLY A 401 -8.29 -10.67 -32.94
C GLY A 401 -7.98 -11.86 -32.03
N SER A 402 -6.86 -12.53 -32.28
CA SER A 402 -6.47 -13.73 -31.49
C SER A 402 -5.70 -13.31 -30.24
N THR A 403 -6.43 -12.98 -29.17
CA THR A 403 -5.84 -12.39 -27.95
C THR A 403 -6.53 -12.85 -26.66
N ALA A 404 -5.77 -12.86 -25.55
CA ALA A 404 -6.32 -13.09 -24.22
C ALA A 404 -7.08 -11.86 -23.68
N CYS A 405 -6.80 -10.66 -24.18
CA CYS A 405 -7.45 -9.41 -23.76
C CYS A 405 -8.97 -9.44 -24.03
N PRO A 406 -9.87 -9.06 -23.10
CA PRO A 406 -9.64 -8.32 -21.85
C PRO A 406 -9.47 -9.21 -20.61
N GLY A 407 -9.10 -10.48 -20.76
CA GLY A 407 -9.03 -11.44 -19.66
C GLY A 407 -10.32 -12.24 -19.48
N ARG A 408 -10.23 -13.54 -19.13
CA ARG A 408 -11.40 -14.43 -19.00
C ARG A 408 -12.49 -13.90 -18.07
N TYR A 409 -12.13 -13.22 -16.98
CA TYR A 409 -13.09 -12.74 -15.99
C TYR A 409 -13.82 -11.48 -16.45
N LEU A 410 -13.10 -10.50 -17.01
CA LEU A 410 -13.73 -9.29 -17.55
C LEU A 410 -14.51 -9.59 -18.84
N TYR A 411 -14.01 -10.49 -19.69
CA TYR A 411 -14.73 -10.95 -20.89
C TYR A 411 -16.08 -11.60 -20.53
N ALA A 412 -16.14 -12.38 -19.45
CA ALA A 412 -17.39 -12.97 -18.97
C ALA A 412 -18.44 -11.91 -18.55
N GLN A 413 -18.02 -10.69 -18.24
CA GLN A 413 -18.90 -9.59 -17.84
C GLN A 413 -19.44 -8.75 -19.02
N LEU A 414 -18.98 -8.96 -20.26
CA LEU A 414 -19.47 -8.20 -21.42
C LEU A 414 -21.00 -8.19 -21.57
N PRO A 415 -21.74 -9.31 -21.35
CA PRO A 415 -23.20 -9.27 -21.36
C PRO A 415 -23.81 -8.38 -20.27
N ALA A 416 -23.19 -8.31 -19.08
CA ALA A 416 -23.65 -7.46 -17.99
C ALA A 416 -23.38 -5.99 -18.31
N ILE A 417 -22.20 -5.65 -18.82
CA ILE A 417 -21.84 -4.29 -19.26
C ILE A 417 -22.82 -3.80 -20.33
N ARG A 418 -23.14 -4.60 -21.35
CA ARG A 418 -24.14 -4.25 -22.39
C ARG A 418 -25.51 -3.95 -21.80
N ARG A 419 -26.01 -4.80 -20.90
CA ARG A 419 -27.31 -4.59 -20.24
C ARG A 419 -27.33 -3.34 -19.37
N ALA A 420 -26.30 -3.14 -18.55
CA ALA A 420 -26.18 -1.95 -17.69
C ALA A 420 -26.07 -0.67 -18.53
N THR A 421 -25.33 -0.72 -19.65
CA THR A 421 -25.22 0.37 -20.63
C THR A 421 -26.58 0.73 -21.21
N ALA A 422 -27.33 -0.26 -21.70
CA ALA A 422 -28.65 -0.04 -22.28
C ALA A 422 -29.69 0.43 -21.25
N ALA A 423 -29.60 -0.06 -20.01
CA ALA A 423 -30.41 0.41 -18.88
C ALA A 423 -30.13 1.89 -18.57
N ALA A 424 -28.84 2.26 -18.49
CA ALA A 424 -28.38 3.62 -18.30
C ALA A 424 -28.82 4.58 -19.44
N GLN A 425 -28.77 4.13 -20.70
CA GLN A 425 -29.26 4.90 -21.85
C GLN A 425 -30.79 5.11 -21.85
N SER A 426 -31.55 4.23 -21.19
CA SER A 426 -33.02 4.28 -21.14
C SER A 426 -33.59 4.84 -19.83
N GLY A 427 -32.73 5.25 -18.88
CA GLY A 427 -33.15 5.78 -17.58
C GLY A 427 -33.86 4.77 -16.67
N ARG A 428 -33.54 3.47 -16.81
CA ARG A 428 -34.09 2.37 -15.99
C ARG A 428 -32.98 1.76 -15.13
N ASP A 429 -33.30 1.37 -13.89
CA ASP A 429 -32.39 0.57 -13.06
C ASP A 429 -32.26 -0.84 -13.64
N PRO A 430 -31.05 -1.46 -13.62
CA PRO A 430 -30.86 -2.83 -14.07
C PRO A 430 -31.59 -3.83 -13.13
N ASP A 431 -32.31 -4.79 -13.71
CA ASP A 431 -32.95 -5.89 -12.98
C ASP A 431 -31.89 -6.86 -12.43
N PRO A 432 -31.90 -7.23 -11.13
CA PRO A 432 -30.90 -8.13 -10.55
C PRO A 432 -31.00 -9.53 -11.16
N THR A 433 -29.94 -10.00 -11.83
CA THR A 433 -29.81 -11.39 -12.27
C THR A 433 -28.69 -12.13 -11.52
N PRO A 434 -28.88 -13.42 -11.21
CA PRO A 434 -27.96 -14.21 -10.39
C PRO A 434 -26.63 -14.50 -11.11
N PRO A 435 -25.53 -14.75 -10.36
CA PRO A 435 -24.21 -14.98 -10.93
C PRO A 435 -24.17 -16.27 -11.77
N PRO A 436 -23.42 -16.32 -12.89
CA PRO A 436 -23.25 -17.53 -13.67
C PRO A 436 -22.43 -18.60 -12.92
N PRO A 437 -22.59 -19.90 -13.24
CA PRO A 437 -21.86 -20.99 -12.58
C PRO A 437 -20.35 -20.95 -12.89
N THR A 438 -19.54 -20.93 -11.84
CA THR A 438 -18.07 -20.91 -11.87
C THR A 438 -17.50 -22.30 -12.23
N PRO A 439 -16.60 -22.44 -13.23
CA PRO A 439 -15.74 -23.61 -13.32
C PRO A 439 -14.67 -23.57 -12.20
N GLU A 440 -14.43 -24.72 -11.58
CA GLU A 440 -13.59 -24.92 -10.39
C GLU A 440 -12.11 -24.53 -10.64
N PRO A 441 -11.53 -23.57 -9.88
CA PRO A 441 -10.12 -23.17 -10.04
C PRO A 441 -9.18 -23.94 -9.10
N GLU A 442 -7.94 -24.19 -9.54
CA GLU A 442 -6.82 -24.57 -8.67
C GLU A 442 -6.42 -23.41 -7.74
N PRO A 443 -5.92 -23.67 -6.51
CA PRO A 443 -5.67 -22.64 -5.51
C PRO A 443 -4.25 -22.04 -5.63
N GLU A 444 -4.16 -20.75 -5.92
CA GLU A 444 -2.99 -19.87 -5.76
C GLU A 444 -3.46 -18.52 -5.15
N PRO A 445 -2.59 -17.79 -4.44
CA PRO A 445 -2.96 -16.93 -3.31
C PRO A 445 -3.70 -15.67 -3.75
N VAL A 446 -4.81 -15.40 -3.05
CA VAL A 446 -5.50 -14.12 -3.09
C VAL A 446 -4.67 -13.12 -2.30
N THR A 447 -4.13 -12.10 -2.97
CA THR A 447 -3.64 -10.89 -2.31
C THR A 447 -4.86 -10.10 -1.86
N THR A 448 -5.29 -10.28 -0.61
CA THR A 448 -6.30 -9.45 0.03
C THR A 448 -5.68 -8.10 0.35
N THR A 449 -5.65 -7.18 -0.61
CA THR A 449 -5.37 -5.77 -0.38
C THR A 449 -6.58 -4.94 -0.83
N ASP A 450 -7.65 -4.99 -0.06
CA ASP A 450 -8.64 -3.92 -0.05
C ASP A 450 -8.94 -3.48 1.39
N ARG A 451 -8.07 -2.57 1.87
CA ARG A 451 -8.42 -1.29 2.53
C ARG A 451 -9.51 -1.26 3.62
N ASP A 452 -9.70 -2.32 4.40
CA ASP A 452 -10.73 -2.28 5.46
C ASP A 452 -10.27 -1.61 6.78
N ALA A 453 -9.12 -0.92 6.83
CA ALA A 453 -8.68 -0.20 8.04
C ALA A 453 -7.53 0.81 7.85
N ASP A 454 -7.17 1.20 6.63
CA ASP A 454 -6.08 2.17 6.41
C ASP A 454 -6.56 3.61 6.68
N LEU A 455 -6.32 4.10 7.90
CA LEU A 455 -6.71 5.44 8.36
C LEU A 455 -5.67 6.49 7.97
N SER A 456 -4.41 6.07 7.82
CA SER A 456 -3.24 6.91 7.64
C SER A 456 -2.77 7.06 6.20
N GLY A 457 -3.45 6.40 5.24
CA GLY A 457 -3.10 6.39 3.81
C GLY A 457 -1.90 5.51 3.48
N ARG A 458 -1.54 4.59 4.40
CA ARG A 458 -0.41 3.67 4.24
C ARG A 458 -0.89 2.31 3.76
N SER A 459 -0.02 1.60 3.07
CA SER A 459 -0.33 0.25 2.56
C SER A 459 -0.59 -0.82 3.63
N PHE A 460 -0.62 -0.46 4.92
CA PHE A 460 -0.86 -1.34 6.05
C PHE A 460 -2.05 -0.84 6.86
N PRO A 461 -2.82 -1.74 7.46
CA PRO A 461 -4.04 -1.33 8.12
C PRO A 461 -3.76 -0.79 9.53
N ASP A 462 -4.52 0.20 9.96
CA ASP A 462 -4.32 0.88 11.24
C ASP A 462 -5.34 0.43 12.28
N LEU A 463 -5.05 0.70 13.56
CA LEU A 463 -6.03 0.56 14.63
C LEU A 463 -6.48 1.95 15.09
N VAL A 464 -7.76 2.10 15.41
CA VAL A 464 -8.27 3.26 16.12
C VAL A 464 -8.48 2.92 17.59
N ALA A 465 -8.09 3.83 18.47
CA ALA A 465 -8.37 3.66 19.89
C ALA A 465 -8.74 4.98 20.54
N ARG A 466 -9.31 4.92 21.74
CA ARG A 466 -9.49 6.09 22.59
C ARG A 466 -8.45 6.09 23.70
N ASP A 467 -7.68 7.16 23.81
CA ASP A 467 -6.77 7.34 24.94
C ASP A 467 -7.60 7.61 26.21
N LYS A 468 -7.49 6.72 27.21
CA LYS A 468 -8.31 6.79 28.44
C LYS A 468 -8.07 8.05 29.26
N ARG A 469 -6.87 8.63 29.16
CA ARG A 469 -6.46 9.81 29.93
C ARG A 469 -6.99 11.08 29.30
N THR A 470 -6.97 11.18 27.98
CA THR A 470 -7.35 12.40 27.25
C THR A 470 -8.77 12.36 26.69
N GLY A 471 -9.34 11.16 26.51
CA GLY A 471 -10.64 10.95 25.86
C GLY A 471 -10.62 11.09 24.33
N ARG A 472 -9.46 11.36 23.74
CA ARG A 472 -9.30 11.57 22.28
C ARG A 472 -9.16 10.25 21.53
N ALA A 473 -9.59 10.26 20.28
CA ALA A 473 -9.21 9.21 19.34
C ALA A 473 -7.70 9.29 19.05
N VAL A 474 -7.09 8.13 18.86
CA VAL A 474 -5.72 7.95 18.40
C VAL A 474 -5.73 6.95 17.25
N VAL A 475 -4.84 7.16 16.28
CA VAL A 475 -4.51 6.18 15.25
C VAL A 475 -3.24 5.49 15.70
N ILE A 476 -3.31 4.18 15.90
CA ILE A 476 -2.16 3.32 16.16
C ILE A 476 -1.78 2.75 14.80
N ARG A 477 -0.74 3.32 14.21
CA ARG A 477 -0.27 2.91 12.89
C ARG A 477 0.40 1.56 12.94
N THR A 478 0.22 0.77 11.89
CA THR A 478 1.04 -0.42 11.66
C THR A 478 1.86 -0.23 10.38
N GLY A 479 3.02 -0.88 10.31
CA GLY A 479 3.86 -0.90 9.12
C GLY A 479 4.23 -2.33 8.71
N GLY A 480 3.39 -3.31 9.04
CA GLY A 480 3.64 -4.73 8.81
C GLY A 480 4.55 -5.39 9.85
N MET A 481 4.99 -6.63 9.60
CA MET A 481 5.81 -7.34 10.58
C MET A 481 7.29 -6.95 10.50
N LEU A 482 7.88 -6.56 11.64
CA LEU A 482 9.30 -6.29 11.81
C LEU A 482 10.14 -7.47 11.34
N GLU A 483 10.98 -7.24 10.33
CA GLU A 483 11.84 -8.25 9.73
C GLU A 483 13.20 -7.67 9.33
N PHE A 484 14.22 -8.53 9.39
CA PHE A 484 15.55 -8.24 8.86
C PHE A 484 15.80 -9.16 7.66
N GLU A 485 16.15 -8.56 6.52
CA GLU A 485 16.33 -9.22 5.24
C GLU A 485 17.53 -10.18 5.24
N ALA A 486 17.57 -11.02 4.20
CA ALA A 486 18.66 -11.95 3.96
C ALA A 486 19.98 -11.22 3.67
N THR A 487 21.07 -11.80 4.18
CA THR A 487 22.41 -11.23 4.22
C THR A 487 23.00 -10.81 2.89
N ASP A 488 23.47 -9.56 2.82
CA ASP A 488 24.54 -9.16 1.90
C ASP A 488 25.90 -9.32 2.59
N VAL A 489 26.81 -10.08 1.97
CA VAL A 489 28.20 -10.17 2.44
C VAL A 489 28.98 -9.02 1.83
N VAL A 490 29.36 -8.08 2.67
CA VAL A 490 29.89 -6.78 2.23
C VAL A 490 31.39 -6.64 2.39
N ALA A 491 31.99 -7.47 3.26
CA ALA A 491 33.43 -7.67 3.35
C ALA A 491 33.72 -9.13 3.72
N ARG A 492 34.80 -9.71 3.19
CA ARG A 492 35.12 -11.15 3.40
C ARG A 492 36.40 -11.39 4.23
N ASP A 493 37.14 -10.34 4.56
CA ASP A 493 38.51 -10.44 5.09
C ASP A 493 38.71 -9.80 6.48
N LEU A 494 37.67 -9.70 7.30
CA LEU A 494 37.77 -9.12 8.65
C LEU A 494 38.18 -10.14 9.73
N SER A 495 38.70 -11.31 9.35
CA SER A 495 39.18 -12.32 10.30
C SER A 495 40.39 -11.85 11.12
N SER A 496 41.13 -10.86 10.61
CA SER A 496 42.28 -10.23 11.28
C SER A 496 41.92 -9.22 12.38
N PHE A 497 40.63 -9.06 12.70
CA PHE A 497 40.15 -8.14 13.74
C PHE A 497 39.56 -8.90 14.93
N ASP A 498 39.86 -8.42 16.15
CA ASP A 498 39.44 -9.02 17.43
C ASP A 498 38.33 -8.21 18.16
N LEU A 499 38.17 -6.94 17.80
CA LEU A 499 37.11 -6.06 18.26
C LEU A 499 36.55 -5.28 17.07
N VAL A 500 35.23 -5.15 17.00
CA VAL A 500 34.53 -4.28 16.05
C VAL A 500 33.47 -3.51 16.82
N ALA A 501 33.39 -2.20 16.58
CA ALA A 501 32.32 -1.35 17.06
C ALA A 501 31.63 -0.73 15.84
N ALA A 502 30.30 -0.75 15.82
CA ALA A 502 29.55 0.18 15.00
C ALA A 502 29.74 1.56 15.62
N ALA A 503 30.10 2.52 14.78
CA ALA A 503 30.04 3.92 15.08
C ALA A 503 28.94 4.51 14.17
N ASP A 504 28.36 5.64 14.54
CA ASP A 504 27.51 6.33 13.56
C ASP A 504 28.35 6.82 12.37
N ASP A 505 27.82 7.78 11.64
CA ASP A 505 28.58 8.65 10.78
C ASP A 505 29.70 9.42 11.53
N LEU A 506 30.92 8.85 11.58
CA LEU A 506 32.09 9.50 12.21
C LEU A 506 32.72 10.55 11.29
N ASP A 507 32.40 10.52 10.00
CA ASP A 507 33.06 11.33 8.97
C ASP A 507 32.17 12.37 8.28
N GLY A 508 30.91 12.46 8.69
CA GLY A 508 29.92 13.44 8.25
C GLY A 508 29.34 13.17 6.87
N ASP A 509 29.49 11.96 6.32
CA ASP A 509 29.04 11.62 4.96
C ASP A 509 27.60 11.10 4.87
N GLY A 510 26.92 10.98 6.02
CA GLY A 510 25.56 10.51 6.17
C GLY A 510 25.41 8.99 6.22
N THR A 511 26.51 8.23 6.24
CA THR A 511 26.52 6.76 6.31
C THR A 511 27.16 6.29 7.61
N ALA A 512 26.63 5.23 8.23
CA ALA A 512 27.23 4.67 9.44
C ALA A 512 28.60 4.02 9.17
N ASP A 513 29.53 4.21 10.10
CA ASP A 513 30.91 3.70 10.02
C ASP A 513 31.19 2.53 10.97
N LEU A 514 32.32 1.84 10.78
CA LEU A 514 32.82 0.86 11.74
C LEU A 514 34.24 1.21 12.21
N VAL A 515 34.53 0.92 13.47
CA VAL A 515 35.90 0.91 13.98
C VAL A 515 36.30 -0.50 14.36
N ALA A 516 37.29 -1.05 13.65
CA ALA A 516 37.73 -2.43 13.80
C ALA A 516 39.18 -2.51 14.29
N ARG A 517 39.43 -3.21 15.40
CA ARG A 517 40.76 -3.41 15.99
C ARG A 517 41.43 -4.68 15.48
N ARG A 518 42.66 -4.55 14.99
CA ARG A 518 43.48 -5.66 14.52
C ARG A 518 43.93 -6.54 15.68
N THR A 519 43.92 -7.84 15.45
CA THR A 519 44.43 -8.84 16.39
C THR A 519 45.95 -8.70 16.59
N GLU A 520 46.67 -8.41 15.51
CA GLU A 520 48.10 -8.14 15.53
C GLU A 520 48.33 -6.63 15.71
N GLY A 521 49.25 -6.24 16.60
CA GLY A 521 49.58 -4.83 16.88
C GLY A 521 48.56 -4.08 17.74
N GLY A 522 47.27 -4.39 17.60
CA GLY A 522 46.18 -3.82 18.39
C GLY A 522 45.69 -2.45 17.89
N GLU A 523 46.23 -1.92 16.80
CA GLU A 523 45.70 -0.71 16.18
C GLU A 523 44.28 -0.92 15.64
N ALA A 524 43.48 0.14 15.70
CA ALA A 524 42.14 0.15 15.13
C ALA A 524 42.12 0.86 13.78
N VAL A 525 41.17 0.49 12.93
CA VAL A 525 40.98 1.05 11.59
C VAL A 525 39.54 1.55 11.48
N LEU A 526 39.37 2.78 11.01
CA LEU A 526 38.08 3.29 10.53
C LEU A 526 37.77 2.63 9.19
N LEU A 527 36.63 1.95 9.15
CA LEU A 527 36.03 1.42 7.94
C LEU A 527 34.83 2.31 7.62
N ARG A 528 34.99 3.19 6.63
CA ARG A 528 33.95 4.13 6.22
C ARG A 528 32.85 3.43 5.46
N GLY A 529 31.59 3.76 5.76
CA GLY A 529 30.46 3.38 4.92
C GLY A 529 30.60 3.96 3.50
N GLU A 530 29.99 3.31 2.52
CA GLU A 530 29.82 3.90 1.18
C GLU A 530 28.33 3.92 0.82
N ALA A 531 27.83 5.09 0.42
CA ALA A 531 26.45 5.27 -0.02
C ALA A 531 26.10 4.28 -1.15
N ALA A 532 24.95 3.61 -0.99
CA ALA A 532 24.39 2.59 -1.89
C ALA A 532 25.26 1.32 -2.07
N GLY A 533 24.96 0.29 -1.28
CA GLY A 533 25.45 -1.08 -1.48
C GLY A 533 26.11 -1.73 -0.26
N ALA A 534 25.95 -1.14 0.92
CA ALA A 534 26.41 -1.67 2.20
C ALA A 534 27.92 -1.96 2.26
N ARG A 535 28.76 -1.26 1.49
CA ARG A 535 30.21 -1.52 1.40
C ARG A 535 30.99 -0.68 2.41
N PHE A 536 32.19 -1.15 2.75
CA PHE A 536 33.10 -0.43 3.63
C PHE A 536 34.49 -0.29 3.01
N ARG A 537 35.11 0.88 3.16
CA ARG A 537 36.51 1.13 2.79
C ARG A 537 37.37 1.49 4.00
N ALA A 538 38.59 0.96 4.07
CA ALA A 538 39.53 1.37 5.09
C ALA A 538 40.01 2.81 4.82
N ASP A 539 40.04 3.63 5.87
CA ASP A 539 40.48 5.03 5.78
C ASP A 539 41.63 5.34 6.76
N ARG A 540 41.31 5.48 8.05
CA ARG A 540 42.26 5.94 9.07
C ARG A 540 42.65 4.83 10.05
N THR A 541 43.89 4.85 10.53
CA THR A 541 44.38 3.96 11.61
C THR A 541 44.58 4.72 12.92
N TYR A 542 44.14 4.14 14.04
CA TYR A 542 44.26 4.65 15.41
C TYR A 542 45.13 3.73 16.25
N THR A 543 46.31 4.20 16.66
CA THR A 543 47.24 3.43 17.49
C THR A 543 46.89 3.54 18.98
N GLU A 544 46.26 4.65 19.36
CA GLU A 544 45.82 4.94 20.71
C GLU A 544 44.77 3.95 21.23
N PHE A 545 44.02 3.30 20.34
CA PHE A 545 42.99 2.31 20.70
C PHE A 545 43.59 0.94 21.04
N ALA A 546 44.89 0.71 20.79
CA ALA A 546 45.57 -0.53 21.16
C ALA A 546 45.59 -0.81 22.67
N ARG A 547 45.38 0.23 23.50
CA ARG A 547 45.30 0.11 24.96
C ARG A 547 43.92 -0.30 25.49
N LEU A 548 42.91 -0.28 24.62
CA LEU A 548 41.52 -0.49 25.01
C LEU A 548 41.18 -1.98 25.05
N ASP A 549 40.23 -2.36 25.89
CA ASP A 549 39.66 -3.71 25.94
C ASP A 549 38.15 -3.72 25.66
N LEU A 550 37.49 -2.56 25.76
CA LEU A 550 36.16 -2.28 25.22
C LEU A 550 36.20 -0.99 24.39
N LEU A 551 35.41 -0.96 23.32
CA LEU A 551 35.18 0.21 22.47
C LEU A 551 33.73 0.16 22.00
N THR A 552 33.05 1.30 22.11
CA THR A 552 31.61 1.44 21.91
C THR A 552 31.36 2.73 21.15
N GLY A 553 30.60 2.68 20.06
CA GLY A 553 29.96 3.88 19.51
C GLY A 553 28.79 4.28 20.41
N VAL A 554 28.81 5.51 20.91
CA VAL A 554 27.79 6.02 21.84
C VAL A 554 26.91 7.09 21.21
N GLY A 555 27.25 7.55 20.00
CA GLY A 555 26.60 8.70 19.40
C GLY A 555 27.16 10.01 19.90
N ASP A 556 26.38 11.08 19.78
CA ASP A 556 26.79 12.44 20.15
C ASP A 556 26.59 12.64 21.67
N LEU A 557 27.59 12.26 22.47
CA LEU A 557 27.49 12.33 23.93
C LEU A 557 27.76 13.75 24.46
N ASP A 558 28.42 14.60 23.67
CA ASP A 558 28.77 15.97 24.03
C ASP A 558 27.96 17.08 23.33
N GLY A 559 26.96 16.70 22.54
CA GLY A 559 25.96 17.58 21.96
C GLY A 559 26.50 18.48 20.86
N ASP A 560 27.64 18.12 20.25
CA ASP A 560 28.32 18.93 19.24
C ASP A 560 27.89 18.61 17.80
N GLY A 561 27.00 17.63 17.65
CA GLY A 561 26.45 17.13 16.39
C GLY A 561 27.29 16.07 15.71
N ASN A 562 28.40 15.61 16.30
CA ASN A 562 29.26 14.57 15.76
C ASN A 562 29.23 13.31 16.62
N ALA A 563 29.36 12.14 15.98
CA ALA A 563 29.38 10.89 16.72
C ALA A 563 30.69 10.67 17.50
N ASP A 564 30.55 10.18 18.73
CA ASP A 564 31.62 9.89 19.67
C ASP A 564 31.83 8.39 19.91
N LEU A 565 33.00 8.08 20.48
CA LEU A 565 33.30 6.75 21.00
C LEU A 565 33.58 6.78 22.51
N VAL A 566 33.14 5.74 23.20
CA VAL A 566 33.59 5.44 24.57
C VAL A 566 34.47 4.20 24.55
N GLY A 567 35.63 4.30 25.19
CA GLY A 567 36.59 3.22 25.28
C GLY A 567 37.05 2.96 26.71
N ARG A 568 37.12 1.68 27.09
CA ARG A 568 37.71 1.27 28.38
C ARG A 568 39.15 0.81 28.17
N THR A 569 40.04 1.30 29.03
CA THR A 569 41.43 0.83 29.07
C THR A 569 41.54 -0.50 29.80
N ARG A 570 42.59 -1.29 29.52
CA ARG A 570 42.90 -2.51 30.30
C ARG A 570 43.09 -2.27 31.81
N GLY A 571 43.35 -1.03 32.23
CA GLY A 571 43.42 -0.62 33.64
C GLY A 571 42.07 -0.28 34.27
N GLY A 572 40.97 -0.36 33.50
CA GLY A 572 39.61 -0.09 33.93
C GLY A 572 39.12 1.34 33.69
N ALA A 573 39.98 2.32 33.40
CA ALA A 573 39.52 3.70 33.16
C ALA A 573 38.63 3.79 31.91
N LEU A 574 37.49 4.48 32.03
CA LEU A 574 36.55 4.76 30.94
C LEU A 574 36.84 6.15 30.36
N ARG A 575 36.89 6.26 29.03
CA ARG A 575 37.26 7.48 28.32
C ARG A 575 36.28 7.76 27.19
N LEU A 576 35.87 9.01 27.06
CA LEU A 576 35.20 9.57 25.90
C LEU A 576 36.26 10.00 24.87
N TYR A 577 36.00 9.73 23.60
CA TYR A 577 36.77 10.19 22.46
C TYR A 577 35.83 11.02 21.60
N PRO A 578 35.81 12.36 21.79
CA PRO A 578 34.89 13.22 21.06
C PRO A 578 35.20 13.23 19.57
N GLY A 579 34.18 13.07 18.74
CA GLY A 579 34.25 13.11 17.29
C GLY A 579 34.65 14.49 16.76
N LYS A 580 34.93 14.56 15.46
CA LYS A 580 35.13 15.84 14.75
C LYS A 580 34.38 15.90 13.41
N GLY A 581 33.53 14.91 13.15
CA GLY A 581 32.78 14.77 11.89
C GLY A 581 33.68 14.65 10.65
N ASN A 582 34.89 14.09 10.79
CA ASN A 582 35.81 13.87 9.66
C ASN A 582 36.64 12.59 9.80
N GLY A 583 36.19 11.68 10.67
CA GLY A 583 36.89 10.47 11.05
C GLY A 583 38.14 10.74 11.90
N ALA A 584 38.19 11.84 12.66
CA ALA A 584 39.25 12.08 13.66
C ALA A 584 38.64 12.47 15.01
N PHE A 585 39.41 12.27 16.09
CA PHE A 585 38.94 12.54 17.45
C PHE A 585 39.65 13.75 18.09
N ALA A 586 38.97 14.40 19.03
CA ALA A 586 39.57 15.34 19.97
C ALA A 586 40.38 14.61 21.05
N PRO A 587 41.17 15.32 21.88
CA PRO A 587 41.80 14.72 23.04
C PRO A 587 40.74 14.07 23.96
N HIS A 588 40.96 12.81 24.31
CA HIS A 588 40.02 12.06 25.14
C HIS A 588 39.77 12.69 26.51
N VAL A 589 38.55 12.53 27.01
CA VAL A 589 38.13 12.91 28.38
C VAL A 589 38.00 11.64 29.21
N THR A 590 38.43 11.66 30.48
CA THR A 590 38.24 10.50 31.38
C THR A 590 36.91 10.63 32.09
N LEU A 591 35.95 9.77 31.72
CA LEU A 591 34.61 9.71 32.32
C LEU A 591 34.63 9.06 33.71
N ALA A 592 35.48 8.04 33.90
CA ALA A 592 35.59 7.35 35.18
C ALA A 592 36.96 6.70 35.39
N ALA A 593 37.42 6.69 36.64
CA ALA A 593 38.73 6.12 37.01
C ALA A 593 38.79 4.59 36.91
N SER A 594 37.68 3.88 37.18
CA SER A 594 37.63 2.42 37.05
C SER A 594 36.22 1.88 36.78
N TRP A 595 36.12 1.07 35.73
CA TRP A 595 34.96 0.33 35.22
C TRP A 595 35.30 -1.16 35.01
N ALA A 596 36.29 -1.67 35.75
CA ALA A 596 36.76 -3.05 35.63
C ALA A 596 35.71 -4.11 35.98
N GLY A 597 34.66 -3.74 36.73
CA GLY A 597 33.55 -4.63 37.09
C GLY A 597 32.50 -4.85 36.01
N TYR A 598 32.53 -4.09 34.92
CA TYR A 598 31.58 -4.23 33.82
C TYR A 598 32.13 -5.17 32.74
N ASP A 599 31.30 -6.02 32.14
CA ASP A 599 31.71 -6.97 31.10
C ASP A 599 31.19 -6.61 29.70
N LEU A 600 30.30 -5.61 29.60
CA LEU A 600 29.75 -5.10 28.35
C LEU A 600 29.45 -3.60 28.48
N THR A 601 29.70 -2.85 27.41
CA THR A 601 29.23 -1.47 27.20
C THR A 601 28.63 -1.33 25.81
N THR A 602 27.51 -0.62 25.68
CA THR A 602 26.87 -0.32 24.38
C THR A 602 26.15 1.03 24.44
N GLY A 603 26.16 1.80 23.35
CA GLY A 603 25.29 2.96 23.20
C GLY A 603 23.84 2.51 23.09
N ALA A 604 22.95 3.20 23.77
CA ALA A 604 21.52 2.87 23.79
C ALA A 604 20.71 3.72 22.80
N GLY A 605 21.22 4.88 22.37
CA GLY A 605 20.35 5.97 21.93
C GLY A 605 19.84 6.77 23.12
N ASP A 606 18.81 7.59 22.92
CA ASP A 606 18.07 8.27 23.99
C ASP A 606 16.99 7.31 24.55
N LEU A 607 17.40 6.44 25.48
CA LEU A 607 16.51 5.40 26.00
C LEU A 607 15.53 5.97 27.03
N ASP A 608 15.86 7.08 27.69
CA ASP A 608 15.03 7.72 28.71
C ASP A 608 14.25 8.97 28.28
N GLY A 609 14.39 9.35 27.01
CA GLY A 609 13.58 10.37 26.34
C GLY A 609 13.92 11.79 26.76
N ASP A 610 15.12 12.03 27.29
CA ASP A 610 15.57 13.34 27.74
C ASP A 610 16.26 14.17 26.65
N GLY A 611 16.53 13.56 25.49
CA GLY A 611 17.13 14.16 24.32
C GLY A 611 18.65 13.96 24.21
N ASP A 612 19.29 13.29 25.17
CA ASP A 612 20.73 13.03 25.20
C ASP A 612 21.03 11.53 24.98
N GLU A 613 22.20 11.23 24.39
CA GLU A 613 22.60 9.85 24.11
C GLU A 613 23.03 9.08 25.38
N ASP A 614 22.49 7.88 25.56
CA ASP A 614 22.72 7.06 26.76
C ASP A 614 23.73 5.92 26.55
N LEU A 615 24.38 5.53 27.67
CA LEU A 615 25.24 4.36 27.74
C LEU A 615 24.60 3.24 28.57
N LEU A 616 24.63 2.01 28.06
CA LEU A 616 24.34 0.80 28.83
C LEU A 616 25.62 0.09 29.26
N ALA A 617 25.63 -0.39 30.50
CA ALA A 617 26.75 -1.12 31.08
C ALA A 617 26.29 -2.37 31.85
N ARG A 618 26.87 -3.54 31.56
CA ARG A 618 26.53 -4.79 32.27
C ARG A 618 27.60 -5.17 33.28
N SER A 619 27.19 -5.56 34.49
CA SER A 619 28.04 -6.16 35.51
C SER A 619 27.41 -7.48 35.96
N GLY A 620 27.91 -8.59 35.43
CA GLY A 620 27.38 -9.93 35.75
C GLY A 620 26.00 -10.14 35.13
N SER A 621 24.96 -10.34 35.94
CA SER A 621 23.58 -10.50 35.46
C SER A 621 22.79 -9.19 35.44
N GLN A 622 23.36 -8.07 35.87
CA GLN A 622 22.66 -6.80 35.98
C GLN A 622 23.09 -5.85 34.86
N LEU A 623 22.12 -5.30 34.13
CA LEU A 623 22.33 -4.21 33.18
C LEU A 623 21.97 -2.87 33.83
N TYR A 624 22.74 -1.83 33.53
CA TYR A 624 22.53 -0.47 34.02
C TYR A 624 22.40 0.49 32.84
N LEU A 625 21.39 1.35 32.89
CA LEU A 625 21.32 2.60 32.14
C LEU A 625 22.23 3.61 32.83
N VAL A 626 23.06 4.29 32.06
CA VAL A 626 23.94 5.36 32.52
C VAL A 626 23.64 6.56 31.65
N PRO A 627 22.78 7.48 32.12
CA PRO A 627 22.28 8.55 31.28
C PRO A 627 23.39 9.45 30.71
N GLY A 628 23.17 9.93 29.49
CA GLY A 628 23.91 11.06 28.94
C GLY A 628 23.64 12.34 29.74
N THR A 629 24.37 13.40 29.42
CA THR A 629 24.08 14.75 29.94
C THR A 629 24.18 15.83 28.86
N GLY A 630 24.42 15.41 27.61
CA GLY A 630 24.59 16.30 26.46
C GLY A 630 25.84 17.19 26.49
N ASP A 631 26.73 17.03 27.47
CA ASP A 631 27.96 17.84 27.61
C ASP A 631 29.24 16.99 27.73
N GLY A 632 29.15 15.70 27.37
CA GLY A 632 30.24 14.74 27.41
C GLY A 632 30.48 14.14 28.79
N ALA A 633 29.56 14.33 29.75
CA ALA A 633 29.55 13.64 31.04
C ALA A 633 28.48 12.52 31.10
N LEU A 634 28.57 11.70 32.15
CA LEU A 634 27.62 10.62 32.44
C LEU A 634 26.88 10.87 33.75
N GLY A 635 25.57 10.65 33.72
CA GLY A 635 24.67 10.77 34.86
C GLY A 635 24.74 9.61 35.86
N GLN A 636 23.80 9.62 36.80
CA GLN A 636 23.69 8.56 37.81
C GLN A 636 23.12 7.29 37.20
N ARG A 637 23.88 6.18 37.25
CA ARG A 637 23.41 4.89 36.76
C ARG A 637 22.14 4.39 37.46
N ARG A 638 21.26 3.75 36.68
CA ARG A 638 20.03 3.08 37.13
C ARG A 638 20.01 1.63 36.66
N ALA A 639 19.59 0.70 37.53
CA ALA A 639 19.50 -0.71 37.16
C ALA A 639 18.24 -0.97 36.31
N LEU A 640 18.38 -1.64 35.16
CA LEU A 640 17.23 -2.15 34.41
C LEU A 640 16.67 -3.41 35.08
N PRO A 641 15.35 -3.62 35.07
CA PRO A 641 14.76 -4.83 35.63
C PRO A 641 15.21 -6.10 34.89
N GLY A 642 15.15 -7.23 35.59
CA GLY A 642 15.42 -8.56 35.01
C GLY A 642 16.86 -9.07 35.15
N SER A 643 17.14 -10.20 34.50
CA SER A 643 18.45 -10.84 34.49
C SER A 643 19.01 -10.87 33.07
N TRP A 644 20.19 -10.27 32.90
CA TRP A 644 20.82 -9.99 31.63
C TRP A 644 22.03 -10.88 31.33
N GLY A 645 22.39 -11.77 32.26
CA GLY A 645 23.51 -12.71 32.11
C GLY A 645 23.24 -13.81 31.06
N GLY A 646 21.96 -14.05 30.73
CA GLY A 646 21.53 -14.97 29.69
C GLY A 646 21.75 -14.47 28.26
N TYR A 647 22.10 -13.19 28.09
CA TYR A 647 22.39 -12.60 26.78
C TYR A 647 23.90 -12.56 26.55
N ASP A 648 24.35 -12.93 25.35
CA ASP A 648 25.75 -12.74 24.95
C ASP A 648 25.95 -11.47 24.11
N LEU A 649 24.85 -10.88 23.65
CA LEU A 649 24.78 -9.61 22.94
C LEU A 649 23.73 -8.72 23.59
N VAL A 650 24.08 -7.45 23.80
CA VAL A 650 23.17 -6.33 24.04
C VAL A 650 23.74 -5.17 23.24
N THR A 651 22.98 -4.63 22.30
CA THR A 651 23.31 -3.45 21.51
C THR A 651 22.05 -2.59 21.39
N GLY A 652 22.18 -1.28 21.25
CA GLY A 652 21.05 -0.38 20.98
C GLY A 652 21.38 0.58 19.86
N ARG A 653 20.73 1.74 19.90
CA ARG A 653 20.93 2.92 19.06
C ARG A 653 20.25 2.83 17.69
N GLY A 654 19.01 3.28 17.67
CA GLY A 654 18.10 3.31 16.53
C GLY A 654 16.71 2.83 16.93
N ASP A 655 15.71 3.47 16.33
CA ASP A 655 14.31 3.05 16.36
C ASP A 655 14.10 1.91 15.37
N ALA A 656 14.24 0.67 15.84
CA ALA A 656 14.03 -0.53 15.04
C ALA A 656 12.54 -0.88 14.92
N THR A 657 11.67 -0.26 15.71
CA THR A 657 10.23 -0.55 15.71
C THR A 657 9.40 0.49 14.98
N GLY A 658 9.98 1.66 14.65
CA GLY A 658 9.31 2.79 14.03
C GLY A 658 8.40 3.58 14.99
N ASP A 659 8.52 3.37 16.30
CA ASP A 659 7.66 4.00 17.30
C ASP A 659 8.17 5.36 17.80
N GLY A 660 9.31 5.80 17.26
CA GLY A 660 10.00 7.04 17.57
C GLY A 660 10.92 6.94 18.79
N ARG A 661 11.24 5.73 19.26
CA ARG A 661 12.05 5.50 20.46
C ARG A 661 13.21 4.58 20.15
N ASP A 662 14.31 4.76 20.87
CA ASP A 662 15.47 3.90 20.70
C ASP A 662 15.25 2.51 21.28
N ASP A 663 15.60 1.50 20.49
CA ASP A 663 15.38 0.09 20.81
C ASP A 663 16.68 -0.64 21.12
N LEU A 664 16.58 -1.76 21.85
CA LEU A 664 17.70 -2.67 22.06
C LEU A 664 17.57 -3.93 21.22
N VAL A 665 18.69 -4.45 20.76
CA VAL A 665 18.81 -5.79 20.17
C VAL A 665 19.61 -6.68 21.11
N VAL A 666 19.06 -7.84 21.43
CA VAL A 666 19.71 -8.83 22.30
C VAL A 666 19.79 -10.19 21.63
N ARG A 667 20.80 -10.96 22.00
CA ARG A 667 20.91 -12.37 21.59
C ARG A 667 21.00 -13.29 22.79
N VAL A 668 20.13 -14.29 22.80
CA VAL A 668 20.08 -15.29 23.86
C VAL A 668 21.27 -16.24 23.72
N ARG A 669 22.17 -16.25 24.69
CA ARG A 669 23.40 -17.05 24.69
C ARG A 669 23.16 -18.53 24.43
N ALA A 670 22.09 -19.08 25.00
CA ALA A 670 21.81 -20.52 24.95
C ALA A 670 21.29 -20.99 23.58
N THR A 671 20.58 -20.14 22.84
CA THR A 671 19.89 -20.51 21.60
C THR A 671 20.44 -19.80 20.36
N GLY A 672 21.18 -18.71 20.54
CA GLY A 672 21.62 -17.83 19.46
C GLY A 672 20.49 -17.01 18.82
N LEU A 673 19.26 -17.11 19.33
CA LEU A 673 18.13 -16.34 18.82
C LEU A 673 18.28 -14.87 19.21
N THR A 674 18.09 -14.01 18.22
CA THR A 674 18.16 -12.55 18.36
C THR A 674 16.76 -11.97 18.43
N TYR A 675 16.59 -10.92 19.23
CA TYR A 675 15.33 -10.23 19.46
C TYR A 675 15.54 -8.72 19.54
N VAL A 676 14.53 -7.96 19.18
CA VAL A 676 14.41 -6.52 19.47
C VAL A 676 13.64 -6.37 20.78
N LEU A 677 14.07 -5.47 21.65
CA LEU A 677 13.45 -5.09 22.92
C LEU A 677 13.09 -3.62 22.77
N PRO A 678 11.80 -3.31 22.55
CA PRO A 678 11.39 -1.93 22.32
C PRO A 678 11.73 -1.01 23.50
N GLY A 679 12.12 0.23 23.23
CA GLY A 679 12.33 1.26 24.25
C GLY A 679 11.03 1.79 24.82
N ASP A 680 10.93 1.99 26.14
CA ASP A 680 9.75 2.64 26.73
C ASP A 680 9.85 4.17 26.80
N GLY A 681 10.96 4.75 26.34
CA GLY A 681 11.23 6.19 26.38
C GLY A 681 11.24 6.75 27.81
N ALA A 682 11.43 5.91 28.82
CA ALA A 682 11.57 6.27 30.22
C ALA A 682 12.76 5.53 30.86
N GLY A 683 13.66 4.99 30.02
CA GLY A 683 14.93 4.35 30.34
C GLY A 683 14.82 2.85 30.63
N SER A 684 13.73 2.21 30.23
CA SER A 684 13.52 0.77 30.34
C SER A 684 13.15 0.19 28.98
N VAL A 685 12.96 -1.12 28.94
CA VAL A 685 12.61 -1.85 27.73
C VAL A 685 11.37 -2.70 27.93
N GLU A 686 10.68 -2.91 26.83
CA GLU A 686 9.51 -3.76 26.71
C GLU A 686 9.89 -5.25 26.50
N PRO A 687 8.93 -6.17 26.67
CA PRO A 687 9.12 -7.56 26.29
C PRO A 687 9.57 -7.73 24.83
N ARG A 688 10.47 -8.68 24.62
CA ARG A 688 11.14 -8.94 23.34
C ARG A 688 10.21 -9.29 22.17
N ILE A 689 10.51 -8.76 20.99
CA ILE A 689 9.92 -9.03 19.68
C ILE A 689 10.90 -9.85 18.83
N GLY A 690 10.39 -10.79 18.03
CA GLY A 690 11.18 -11.57 17.08
C GLY A 690 11.63 -12.94 17.59
N GLY A 691 12.84 -13.34 17.21
CA GLY A 691 13.39 -14.67 17.42
C GLY A 691 14.18 -15.18 16.23
N TRP A 692 15.02 -14.31 15.65
CA TRP A 692 15.72 -14.59 14.41
C TRP A 692 16.93 -15.49 14.65
N SER A 693 17.01 -16.59 13.88
CA SER A 693 18.08 -17.56 13.96
C SER A 693 19.25 -17.27 13.02
N GLN A 694 19.07 -16.39 12.03
CA GLN A 694 20.11 -16.04 11.04
C GLN A 694 21.38 -15.47 11.67
N PHE A 695 21.28 -14.88 12.87
CA PHE A 695 22.38 -14.29 13.62
C PHE A 695 23.06 -15.26 14.61
N ALA A 696 22.56 -16.51 14.72
CA ALA A 696 23.02 -17.45 15.75
C ALA A 696 24.50 -17.82 15.62
N GLN A 697 25.06 -17.74 14.41
CA GLN A 697 26.47 -18.06 14.13
C GLN A 697 27.38 -16.83 14.05
N ALA A 698 26.84 -15.62 14.17
CA ALA A 698 27.63 -14.40 14.14
C ALA A 698 28.50 -14.29 15.41
N ARG A 699 29.79 -13.94 15.25
CA ARG A 699 30.69 -13.66 16.40
C ARG A 699 30.35 -12.35 17.09
N TRP A 700 29.80 -11.40 16.33
CA TRP A 700 29.42 -10.07 16.78
C TRP A 700 28.24 -9.60 15.93
N VAL A 701 27.35 -8.80 16.51
CA VAL A 701 26.24 -8.14 15.83
C VAL A 701 26.10 -6.75 16.45
N ALA A 702 25.80 -5.73 15.66
CA ALA A 702 25.35 -4.44 16.16
C ALA A 702 24.13 -3.98 15.37
N LEU A 703 23.30 -3.16 16.02
CA LEU A 703 22.43 -2.25 15.31
C LEU A 703 23.33 -1.12 14.78
N ALA A 704 23.30 -0.91 13.48
CA ALA A 704 23.98 0.20 12.82
C ALA A 704 22.93 1.10 12.19
N GLY A 705 23.29 2.34 11.93
CA GLY A 705 22.45 3.25 11.18
C GLY A 705 22.18 2.77 9.75
N GLN A 706 21.73 3.68 8.88
CA GLN A 706 21.25 3.34 7.55
C GLN A 706 22.40 2.85 6.64
N LEU A 707 22.38 1.58 6.25
CA LEU A 707 23.38 0.96 5.34
C LEU A 707 22.77 0.43 4.03
N ALA A 708 21.47 0.13 4.04
CA ALA A 708 20.75 -0.52 2.95
C ALA A 708 19.72 0.38 2.21
N GLY A 709 19.64 1.66 2.57
CA GLY A 709 18.91 2.68 1.80
C GLY A 709 17.45 2.92 2.19
N ASN A 710 16.96 2.29 3.26
CA ASN A 710 15.76 2.75 3.96
C ASN A 710 16.15 3.54 5.22
N ARG A 711 15.17 4.22 5.84
CA ARG A 711 15.43 5.11 6.98
C ARG A 711 15.60 4.39 8.32
N MET A 712 15.34 3.08 8.36
CA MET A 712 15.37 2.27 9.58
C MET A 712 16.79 1.72 9.83
N PRO A 713 17.15 1.43 11.09
CA PRO A 713 18.48 0.92 11.42
C PRO A 713 18.68 -0.54 10.98
N ASP A 714 19.82 -0.82 10.37
CA ASP A 714 20.16 -2.15 9.86
C ASP A 714 20.95 -2.97 10.90
N LEU A 715 20.89 -4.30 10.79
CA LEU A 715 21.74 -5.17 11.61
C LEU A 715 23.04 -5.51 10.88
N VAL A 716 24.18 -5.25 11.51
CA VAL A 716 25.49 -5.62 11.00
C VAL A 716 26.02 -6.79 11.81
N GLY A 717 26.15 -7.94 11.18
CA GLY A 717 26.74 -9.15 11.74
C GLY A 717 28.16 -9.37 11.25
N LEU A 718 29.03 -9.87 12.12
CA LEU A 718 30.34 -10.36 11.72
C LEU A 718 30.38 -11.86 11.95
N ALA A 719 30.54 -12.63 10.89
CA ALA A 719 30.63 -14.08 10.96
C ALA A 719 31.96 -14.52 11.59
N ARG A 720 32.00 -15.72 12.17
CA ARG A 720 33.24 -16.31 12.72
C ARG A 720 34.36 -16.45 11.69
N GLY A 721 34.01 -16.60 10.41
CA GLY A 721 34.96 -16.65 9.29
C GLY A 721 35.53 -15.29 8.87
N GLY A 722 35.11 -14.18 9.50
CA GLY A 722 35.55 -12.83 9.15
C GLY A 722 34.72 -12.15 8.06
N ALA A 723 33.60 -12.75 7.64
CA ALA A 723 32.66 -12.12 6.71
C ALA A 723 31.77 -11.12 7.44
N LEU A 724 31.80 -9.85 7.03
CA LEU A 724 30.87 -8.82 7.46
C LEU A 724 29.58 -8.95 6.65
N GLN A 725 28.47 -8.93 7.35
CA GLN A 725 27.13 -9.22 6.87
C GLN A 725 26.25 -8.05 7.24
N VAL A 726 25.61 -7.41 6.26
CA VAL A 726 24.54 -6.46 6.53
C VAL A 726 23.22 -7.20 6.34
N HIS A 727 22.34 -7.01 7.30
CA HIS A 727 21.00 -7.54 7.35
C HIS A 727 20.06 -6.33 7.34
N PRO A 728 19.66 -5.89 6.14
CA PRO A 728 18.79 -4.74 5.98
C PRO A 728 17.53 -4.86 6.83
N HIS A 729 17.11 -3.78 7.45
CA HIS A 729 15.75 -3.66 7.94
C HIS A 729 14.79 -3.74 6.75
N SER A 730 13.65 -4.43 6.84
CA SER A 730 12.67 -4.51 5.73
C SER A 730 11.83 -3.24 5.53
N GLY A 731 12.14 -2.18 6.29
CA GLY A 731 11.25 -1.02 6.47
C GLY A 731 9.91 -1.31 7.16
N ARG A 732 9.61 -2.57 7.54
CA ARG A 732 8.34 -2.95 8.18
C ARG A 732 8.42 -2.90 9.70
N THR A 733 7.31 -2.53 10.33
CA THR A 733 7.24 -2.13 11.75
C THR A 733 5.93 -2.61 12.38
N ASN A 734 6.03 -3.48 13.40
CA ASN A 734 4.84 -4.13 13.99
C ASN A 734 3.77 -3.12 14.42
N ILE A 735 4.20 -2.12 15.18
CA ILE A 735 3.42 -0.96 15.61
C ILE A 735 4.36 0.24 15.47
N GLU A 736 3.93 1.27 14.74
CA GLU A 736 4.66 2.53 14.63
C GLU A 736 4.20 3.53 15.72
N ALA A 737 4.49 4.80 15.50
CA ALA A 737 4.01 5.91 16.31
C ALA A 737 2.47 5.91 16.47
N VAL A 738 2.03 6.08 17.72
CA VAL A 738 0.62 6.38 18.05
C VAL A 738 0.35 7.86 17.81
N VAL A 739 -0.55 8.17 16.89
CA VAL A 739 -0.91 9.53 16.50
C VAL A 739 -2.15 9.99 17.23
N ALA A 740 -2.05 11.10 17.95
CA ALA A 740 -3.22 11.75 18.52
C ALA A 740 -3.99 12.52 17.45
N THR A 741 -5.31 12.34 17.40
CA THR A 741 -6.18 13.08 16.49
C THR A 741 -6.81 14.29 17.19
N ASP A 742 -7.48 15.13 16.41
CA ASP A 742 -8.30 16.24 16.91
C ASP A 742 -9.71 15.81 17.35
N VAL A 743 -10.07 14.53 17.17
CA VAL A 743 -11.39 14.00 17.51
C VAL A 743 -11.52 13.71 19.00
N ASP A 744 -12.34 14.50 19.69
CA ASP A 744 -12.78 14.23 21.06
C ASP A 744 -13.96 13.25 21.05
N LEU A 745 -13.70 12.03 21.52
CA LEU A 745 -14.72 10.99 21.57
C LEU A 745 -15.63 11.14 22.78
N GLY A 746 -15.30 11.92 23.81
CA GLY A 746 -16.11 12.01 25.03
C GLY A 746 -16.43 10.62 25.63
N GLU A 747 -17.69 10.40 26.04
CA GLU A 747 -18.19 9.09 26.48
C GLU A 747 -18.82 8.31 25.31
N VAL A 748 -18.21 7.18 24.93
CA VAL A 748 -18.71 6.20 23.95
C VAL A 748 -18.73 4.83 24.60
N ASP A 749 -19.71 4.00 24.25
CA ASP A 749 -19.81 2.61 24.72
C ASP A 749 -19.37 1.59 23.64
N VAL A 750 -19.26 2.04 22.38
CA VAL A 750 -18.68 1.28 21.27
C VAL A 750 -17.82 2.20 20.41
N LEU A 751 -16.66 1.71 19.98
CA LEU A 751 -15.80 2.25 18.95
C LEU A 751 -15.48 1.08 18.01
N LEU A 752 -15.61 1.29 16.69
CA LEU A 752 -15.44 0.29 15.62
C LEU A 752 -14.58 0.89 14.51
N ASN A 753 -13.51 0.23 14.12
CA ASN A 753 -12.90 0.41 12.81
C ASN A 753 -13.76 -0.32 11.78
N VAL A 754 -14.31 0.42 10.83
CA VAL A 754 -15.34 -0.11 9.92
C VAL A 754 -14.87 -0.20 8.47
N GLY A 755 -13.59 0.07 8.21
CA GLY A 755 -13.04 0.10 6.85
C GLY A 755 -13.57 1.23 6.01
N ASP A 756 -13.41 1.11 4.68
CA ASP A 756 -13.86 2.08 3.68
C ASP A 756 -15.40 2.13 3.58
N TRP A 757 -16.05 2.64 4.63
CA TRP A 757 -17.51 2.61 4.74
C TRP A 757 -18.17 3.44 3.64
N ASP A 758 -17.58 4.59 3.30
CA ASP A 758 -18.11 5.53 2.32
C ASP A 758 -17.60 5.37 0.88
N GLY A 759 -16.65 4.45 0.64
CA GLY A 759 -16.16 4.07 -0.68
C GLY A 759 -15.13 5.04 -1.27
N ASP A 760 -14.63 6.00 -0.49
CA ASP A 760 -13.53 6.87 -0.89
C ASP A 760 -12.15 6.18 -0.76
N GLY A 761 -12.15 5.05 -0.06
CA GLY A 761 -11.10 4.15 0.40
C GLY A 761 -9.88 4.78 0.97
N HIS A 762 -10.18 5.67 1.88
CA HIS A 762 -9.58 5.69 3.18
C HIS A 762 -10.45 4.89 4.17
N GLY A 763 -9.83 4.37 5.23
CA GLY A 763 -10.55 3.70 6.29
C GLY A 763 -11.38 4.70 7.12
N ASP A 764 -12.54 4.25 7.58
CA ASP A 764 -13.44 4.98 8.44
C ASP A 764 -13.59 4.30 9.80
N PHE A 765 -14.05 5.05 10.79
CA PHE A 765 -14.48 4.46 12.06
C PHE A 765 -15.86 4.93 12.49
N MET A 766 -16.54 4.11 13.27
CA MET A 766 -17.82 4.42 13.89
C MET A 766 -17.74 4.40 15.40
N THR A 767 -18.58 5.23 16.02
CA THR A 767 -18.79 5.18 17.48
C THR A 767 -20.27 5.01 17.78
N ARG A 768 -20.56 4.43 18.95
CA ARG A 768 -21.88 4.51 19.57
C ARG A 768 -21.81 5.29 20.87
N ARG A 769 -22.82 6.13 21.08
CA ARG A 769 -23.11 6.77 22.37
C ARG A 769 -24.06 5.89 23.19
N PRO A 770 -24.04 5.94 24.53
CA PRO A 770 -24.95 5.16 25.38
C PRO A 770 -26.45 5.30 25.05
N ALA A 771 -26.87 6.46 24.51
CA ALA A 771 -28.24 6.70 24.06
C ALA A 771 -28.61 5.99 22.73
N GLY A 772 -27.66 5.31 22.09
CA GLY A 772 -27.85 4.56 20.85
C GLY A 772 -27.63 5.39 19.57
N ALA A 773 -27.00 6.56 19.64
CA ALA A 773 -26.61 7.29 18.43
C ALA A 773 -25.30 6.69 17.87
N VAL A 774 -25.32 6.35 16.58
CA VAL A 774 -24.14 5.86 15.84
C VAL A 774 -23.61 6.98 14.96
N LEU A 775 -22.33 7.31 15.14
CA LEU A 775 -21.64 8.37 14.40
C LEU A 775 -20.53 7.75 13.54
N LEU A 776 -20.50 8.11 12.27
CA LEU A 776 -19.46 7.77 11.30
C LEU A 776 -18.45 8.92 11.19
N TYR A 777 -17.18 8.60 11.34
CA TYR A 777 -16.04 9.49 11.18
C TYR A 777 -15.28 9.03 9.95
N ARG A 778 -15.33 9.87 8.91
CA ARG A 778 -14.80 9.51 7.60
C ARG A 778 -13.33 9.87 7.53
N GLY A 779 -12.48 8.91 7.21
CA GLY A 779 -11.04 9.09 7.11
C GLY A 779 -10.68 10.02 5.97
N ARG A 780 -9.48 10.58 6.02
CA ARG A 780 -8.88 11.30 4.87
C ARG A 780 -7.59 10.67 4.36
N GLY A 781 -7.17 9.55 4.96
CA GLY A 781 -5.91 8.90 4.62
C GLY A 781 -4.67 9.68 5.09
N ASP A 782 -4.80 10.51 6.11
CA ASP A 782 -3.70 11.32 6.66
C ASP A 782 -3.76 11.39 8.20
N ASP A 783 -4.35 10.36 8.82
CA ASP A 783 -4.66 10.28 10.25
C ASP A 783 -5.70 11.30 10.74
N THR A 784 -6.29 12.09 9.83
CA THR A 784 -7.36 13.04 10.15
C THR A 784 -8.74 12.57 9.68
N PHE A 785 -9.77 13.18 10.25
CA PHE A 785 -11.16 12.78 10.03
C PHE A 785 -12.05 13.95 9.66
N ALA A 786 -13.04 13.69 8.80
CA ALA A 786 -14.11 14.62 8.53
C ALA A 786 -15.00 14.84 9.76
N ALA A 787 -15.79 15.92 9.74
CA ALA A 787 -16.81 16.14 10.74
C ALA A 787 -17.77 14.92 10.78
N PRO A 788 -18.11 14.40 11.98
CA PRO A 788 -18.86 13.16 12.08
C PRO A 788 -20.28 13.32 11.55
N VAL A 789 -20.73 12.31 10.80
CA VAL A 789 -22.10 12.22 10.31
C VAL A 789 -22.87 11.20 11.14
N ARG A 790 -24.17 11.44 11.31
CA ARG A 790 -25.03 10.53 12.07
C ARG A 790 -25.50 9.40 11.16
N ALA A 791 -24.99 8.19 11.38
CA ALA A 791 -25.32 7.00 10.61
C ALA A 791 -26.63 6.34 11.10
N ALA A 792 -26.90 6.39 12.42
CA ALA A 792 -28.14 5.87 12.98
C ALA A 792 -28.51 6.42 14.36
N GLU A 793 -29.75 6.19 14.79
CA GLU A 793 -30.28 6.53 16.12
C GLU A 793 -31.09 5.37 16.72
N GLY A 794 -31.16 5.31 18.05
CA GLY A 794 -31.97 4.31 18.77
C GLY A 794 -31.33 2.93 18.85
N TRP A 795 -30.02 2.83 18.62
CA TRP A 795 -29.27 1.55 18.60
C TRP A 795 -28.84 1.05 19.99
N SER A 796 -29.42 1.59 21.07
CA SER A 796 -29.13 1.13 22.44
C SER A 796 -29.59 -0.32 22.69
N GLY A 797 -30.52 -0.82 21.87
CA GLY A 797 -30.98 -2.22 21.88
C GLY A 797 -30.14 -3.20 21.06
N VAL A 798 -29.07 -2.73 20.40
CA VAL A 798 -28.13 -3.57 19.65
C VAL A 798 -26.91 -3.85 20.53
N ASP A 799 -26.69 -5.06 21.02
CA ASP A 799 -25.68 -5.29 22.09
C ASP A 799 -24.34 -5.89 21.60
N LEU A 800 -24.38 -6.73 20.56
CA LEU A 800 -23.19 -7.23 19.85
C LEU A 800 -23.08 -6.47 18.54
N LEU A 801 -22.13 -5.54 18.43
CA LEU A 801 -21.85 -4.77 17.22
C LEU A 801 -20.40 -5.02 16.81
N ALA A 802 -20.17 -5.46 15.57
CA ALA A 802 -18.84 -5.81 15.07
C ALA A 802 -18.71 -5.46 13.57
N PRO A 803 -17.53 -5.00 13.12
CA PRO A 803 -17.22 -4.89 11.69
C PRO A 803 -17.09 -6.28 11.06
N LEU A 804 -17.52 -6.41 9.81
CA LEU A 804 -17.48 -7.67 9.06
C LEU A 804 -16.64 -7.63 7.78
N GLY A 805 -16.24 -6.45 7.30
CA GLY A 805 -15.83 -6.29 5.91
C GLY A 805 -17.02 -6.43 4.95
N ASP A 806 -16.78 -6.49 3.64
CA ASP A 806 -17.83 -6.62 2.62
C ASP A 806 -18.35 -8.06 2.53
N VAL A 807 -19.34 -8.41 3.37
CA VAL A 807 -19.99 -9.72 3.31
C VAL A 807 -21.09 -9.78 2.26
N THR A 808 -21.58 -8.63 1.78
CA THR A 808 -22.61 -8.57 0.73
C THR A 808 -22.06 -8.63 -0.70
N GLY A 809 -20.76 -8.42 -0.86
CA GLY A 809 -20.07 -8.39 -2.15
C GLY A 809 -20.36 -7.13 -2.95
N ASP A 810 -20.71 -6.02 -2.31
CA ASP A 810 -21.12 -4.78 -2.97
C ASP A 810 -20.02 -3.70 -3.02
N GLY A 811 -18.80 -4.09 -2.62
CA GLY A 811 -17.62 -3.25 -2.56
C GLY A 811 -17.57 -2.33 -1.35
N ARG A 812 -18.41 -2.53 -0.33
CA ARG A 812 -18.43 -1.73 0.90
C ARG A 812 -18.48 -2.62 2.14
N PRO A 813 -17.82 -2.22 3.24
CA PRO A 813 -17.84 -3.00 4.46
C PRO A 813 -19.21 -2.95 5.14
N ASP A 814 -19.54 -4.02 5.85
CA ASP A 814 -20.81 -4.21 6.54
C ASP A 814 -20.63 -4.35 8.07
N LEU A 815 -21.73 -4.18 8.82
CA LEU A 815 -21.74 -4.46 10.27
C LEU A 815 -22.58 -5.69 10.60
N LEU A 816 -22.14 -6.44 11.62
CA LEU A 816 -23.00 -7.39 12.34
C LEU A 816 -23.57 -6.71 13.58
N GLY A 817 -24.88 -6.83 13.78
CA GLY A 817 -25.55 -6.39 15.00
C GLY A 817 -26.48 -7.46 15.57
N ARG A 818 -26.51 -7.62 16.90
CA ARG A 818 -27.55 -8.41 17.58
C ARG A 818 -28.65 -7.51 18.13
N TYR A 819 -29.86 -7.67 17.61
CA TYR A 819 -31.05 -6.93 18.06
C TYR A 819 -32.11 -7.90 18.55
N GLN A 820 -32.56 -7.72 19.80
CA GLN A 820 -33.58 -8.59 20.43
C GLN A 820 -33.26 -10.10 20.34
N GLY A 821 -31.96 -10.44 20.43
CA GLY A 821 -31.48 -11.82 20.34
C GLY A 821 -31.29 -12.36 18.92
N ALA A 822 -31.70 -11.62 17.88
CA ALA A 822 -31.48 -11.99 16.49
C ALA A 822 -30.22 -11.30 15.93
N LEU A 823 -29.35 -12.06 15.29
CA LEU A 823 -28.20 -11.53 14.56
C LEU A 823 -28.62 -11.05 13.17
N ARG A 824 -28.12 -9.88 12.80
CA ARG A 824 -28.42 -9.23 11.52
C ARG A 824 -27.17 -8.62 10.94
N VAL A 825 -27.02 -8.72 9.63
CA VAL A 825 -26.06 -7.92 8.86
C VAL A 825 -26.72 -6.59 8.52
N TYR A 826 -26.00 -5.49 8.67
CA TYR A 826 -26.41 -4.13 8.36
C TYR A 826 -25.52 -3.60 7.25
N PRO A 827 -25.95 -3.72 5.98
CA PRO A 827 -25.09 -3.34 4.89
C PRO A 827 -24.89 -1.83 4.78
N SER A 828 -23.72 -1.40 4.30
CA SER A 828 -23.42 0.02 4.14
C SER A 828 -24.32 0.69 3.11
N ASN A 829 -24.75 1.92 3.41
CA ASN A 829 -25.34 2.86 2.45
C ASN A 829 -24.47 4.12 2.29
N GLY A 830 -23.16 3.95 2.48
CA GLY A 830 -22.18 5.02 2.53
C GLY A 830 -22.46 6.01 3.66
N THR A 831 -22.36 7.30 3.34
CA THR A 831 -22.54 8.39 4.32
C THR A 831 -23.97 8.55 4.84
N THR A 832 -24.95 7.84 4.26
CA THR A 832 -26.37 7.93 4.64
C THR A 832 -26.82 6.83 5.60
N GLY A 833 -25.88 6.05 6.15
CA GLY A 833 -26.15 5.04 7.17
C GLY A 833 -26.19 3.62 6.59
N PHE A 834 -27.28 2.91 6.82
CA PHE A 834 -27.40 1.47 6.55
C PHE A 834 -28.52 1.16 5.57
N ARG A 835 -28.31 0.16 4.71
CA ARG A 835 -29.37 -0.46 3.90
C ARG A 835 -30.25 -1.35 4.77
N LYS A 836 -31.25 -1.97 4.14
CA LYS A 836 -32.14 -2.93 4.80
C LYS A 836 -31.31 -4.10 5.36
N SER A 837 -31.39 -4.29 6.67
CA SER A 837 -30.67 -5.36 7.37
C SER A 837 -31.08 -6.76 6.89
N LEU A 838 -30.11 -7.67 6.80
CA LEU A 838 -30.29 -9.06 6.42
C LEU A 838 -30.28 -9.96 7.67
N ALA A 839 -31.04 -11.04 7.67
CA ALA A 839 -31.02 -12.01 8.77
C ALA A 839 -29.75 -12.89 8.67
N SER A 840 -29.04 -13.09 9.79
CA SER A 840 -27.90 -14.00 9.86
C SER A 840 -28.21 -15.19 10.78
N PRO A 841 -28.51 -16.39 10.22
CA PRO A 841 -28.96 -17.54 10.99
C PRO A 841 -27.83 -18.27 11.76
N GLY A 842 -26.56 -17.89 11.59
CA GLY A 842 -25.40 -18.74 11.90
C GLY A 842 -24.79 -18.68 13.32
N ALA A 843 -25.22 -17.82 14.24
CA ALA A 843 -24.38 -17.53 15.42
C ALA A 843 -25.09 -17.41 16.80
N GLY A 844 -26.10 -18.24 17.06
CA GLY A 844 -26.88 -18.21 18.32
C GLY A 844 -26.15 -18.59 19.63
N ARG A 845 -24.82 -18.81 19.64
CA ARG A 845 -24.05 -19.25 20.83
C ARG A 845 -22.66 -18.59 21.01
N ALA A 846 -22.31 -17.59 20.20
CA ALA A 846 -21.00 -16.92 20.30
C ALA A 846 -21.04 -15.79 21.35
N ASP A 847 -19.95 -15.63 22.12
CA ASP A 847 -19.77 -14.48 23.02
C ASP A 847 -19.02 -13.32 22.35
N ARG A 848 -18.28 -13.61 21.27
CA ARG A 848 -17.69 -12.62 20.36
C ARG A 848 -17.82 -13.06 18.91
N VAL A 849 -17.95 -12.08 18.03
CA VAL A 849 -17.83 -12.25 16.59
C VAL A 849 -16.71 -11.35 16.11
N VAL A 850 -15.82 -11.92 15.31
CA VAL A 850 -14.70 -11.23 14.68
C VAL A 850 -14.89 -11.39 13.18
N GLY A 851 -15.19 -10.29 12.49
CA GLY A 851 -15.13 -10.26 11.03
C GLY A 851 -13.73 -10.62 10.58
N VAL A 852 -13.63 -11.57 9.66
CA VAL A 852 -12.39 -11.87 8.97
C VAL A 852 -12.71 -11.84 7.48
N ASP A 853 -11.72 -11.60 6.63
CA ASP A 853 -11.93 -11.71 5.20
C ASP A 853 -12.07 -13.21 4.84
N THR A 854 -11.76 -13.63 3.61
CA THR A 854 -11.86 -15.04 3.23
C THR A 854 -10.93 -15.92 4.08
N TRP A 855 -11.48 -16.88 4.83
CA TRP A 855 -10.71 -17.91 5.55
C TRP A 855 -10.68 -19.22 4.76
N GLY A 856 -11.78 -19.52 4.06
CA GLY A 856 -11.94 -20.69 3.18
C GLY A 856 -11.50 -20.47 1.71
N GLY A 857 -11.24 -19.23 1.30
CA GLY A 857 -10.90 -18.87 -0.08
C GLY A 857 -12.09 -18.82 -1.05
N ASP A 858 -13.33 -18.79 -0.53
CA ASP A 858 -14.59 -18.84 -1.29
C ASP A 858 -15.15 -17.45 -1.70
N ARG A 859 -14.31 -16.40 -1.65
CA ARG A 859 -14.62 -15.01 -2.04
C ARG A 859 -15.71 -14.30 -1.23
N LEU A 860 -16.21 -14.92 -0.16
CA LEU A 860 -17.12 -14.27 0.79
C LEU A 860 -16.37 -14.04 2.10
N ALA A 861 -16.56 -12.87 2.72
CA ALA A 861 -16.01 -12.60 4.05
C ALA A 861 -16.58 -13.60 5.07
N ASP A 862 -15.68 -14.21 5.84
CA ASP A 862 -15.98 -15.19 6.88
C ASP A 862 -16.11 -14.50 8.25
N VAL A 863 -16.61 -15.21 9.26
CA VAL A 863 -16.50 -14.77 10.64
C VAL A 863 -15.84 -15.82 11.51
N VAL A 864 -14.97 -15.34 12.39
CA VAL A 864 -14.48 -16.11 13.51
C VAL A 864 -15.39 -15.85 14.71
N LEU A 865 -16.12 -16.89 15.10
CA LEU A 865 -16.92 -16.94 16.32
C LEU A 865 -16.04 -17.44 17.47
N ARG A 866 -16.04 -16.69 18.57
CA ARG A 866 -15.52 -17.19 19.85
C ARG A 866 -16.67 -17.79 20.65
N ARG A 867 -16.44 -19.00 21.17
CA ARG A 867 -17.32 -19.65 22.14
C ARG A 867 -16.90 -19.28 23.56
N PRO A 868 -17.81 -19.36 24.55
CA PRO A 868 -17.50 -19.05 25.95
C PRO A 868 -16.34 -19.85 26.57
N ASP A 869 -16.00 -21.02 26.03
CA ASP A 869 -14.86 -21.84 26.45
C ASP A 869 -13.52 -21.42 25.81
N GLY A 870 -13.52 -20.36 24.99
CA GLY A 870 -12.35 -19.85 24.28
C GLY A 870 -12.02 -20.60 22.99
N THR A 871 -12.91 -21.47 22.50
CA THR A 871 -12.79 -22.09 21.18
C THR A 871 -13.10 -21.09 20.08
N LEU A 872 -12.30 -21.08 19.01
CA LEU A 872 -12.52 -20.29 17.80
C LEU A 872 -13.07 -21.17 16.69
N VAL A 873 -14.10 -20.67 16.01
CA VAL A 873 -14.83 -21.37 14.94
C VAL A 873 -15.03 -20.41 13.77
N VAL A 874 -14.70 -20.84 12.56
CA VAL A 874 -14.95 -20.07 11.32
C VAL A 874 -16.26 -20.51 10.69
N THR A 875 -17.07 -19.55 10.22
CA THR A 875 -18.30 -19.79 9.44
C THR A 875 -18.62 -18.59 8.53
N SER A 876 -19.43 -18.80 7.50
CA SER A 876 -20.03 -17.71 6.71
C SER A 876 -21.20 -17.06 7.45
N VAL A 877 -21.37 -15.74 7.31
CA VAL A 877 -22.44 -14.95 7.94
C VAL A 877 -23.77 -15.04 7.18
N LEU A 878 -23.70 -15.19 5.85
CA LEU A 878 -24.86 -15.23 4.94
C LEU A 878 -25.11 -16.64 4.33
N GLY A 879 -24.23 -17.63 4.57
CA GLY A 879 -24.26 -18.97 3.96
C GLY A 879 -24.87 -20.13 4.76
N ASP A 880 -25.26 -21.19 4.01
CA ASP A 880 -25.83 -22.55 4.24
C ASP A 880 -26.61 -22.97 5.52
N GLY A 881 -26.68 -22.15 6.56
CA GLY A 881 -27.43 -22.46 7.80
C GLY A 881 -26.73 -23.41 8.77
N LYS A 882 -25.46 -23.79 8.54
CA LYS A 882 -24.68 -24.60 9.50
C LYS A 882 -24.04 -23.71 10.56
N ALA A 883 -24.79 -23.44 11.64
CA ALA A 883 -24.35 -22.62 12.77
C ALA A 883 -23.13 -23.13 13.57
N ASP A 884 -22.62 -24.33 13.27
CA ASP A 884 -21.56 -24.96 14.06
C ASP A 884 -20.14 -24.65 13.57
N GLY A 885 -19.98 -24.20 12.32
CA GLY A 885 -18.71 -23.81 11.68
C GLY A 885 -17.56 -24.83 11.76
N THR A 886 -16.36 -24.44 11.32
CA THR A 886 -15.12 -25.24 11.43
C THR A 886 -14.29 -24.75 12.60
N ARG A 887 -13.90 -25.63 13.53
CA ARG A 887 -13.00 -25.28 14.64
C ARG A 887 -11.59 -24.99 14.11
N VAL A 888 -11.09 -23.79 14.43
CA VAL A 888 -9.77 -23.30 13.98
C VAL A 888 -8.86 -22.93 15.15
N GLY A 889 -9.31 -23.04 16.40
CA GLY A 889 -8.43 -22.73 17.52
C GLY A 889 -9.03 -22.96 18.89
N THR A 890 -8.17 -22.92 19.91
CA THR A 890 -8.53 -22.90 21.34
C THR A 890 -7.58 -22.01 22.11
N GLY A 891 -7.99 -21.58 23.30
CA GLY A 891 -7.16 -20.76 24.19
C GLY A 891 -7.35 -19.26 23.99
N ALA A 892 -8.30 -18.84 23.14
CA ALA A 892 -8.64 -17.43 22.95
C ALA A 892 -9.41 -16.82 24.14
N GLY A 893 -9.80 -17.64 25.13
CA GLY A 893 -10.42 -17.16 26.38
C GLY A 893 -9.50 -16.29 27.23
N GLY A 894 -8.19 -16.27 26.94
CA GLY A 894 -7.22 -15.36 27.58
C GLY A 894 -7.23 -13.93 27.03
N TYR A 895 -8.02 -13.63 26.00
CA TYR A 895 -8.10 -12.31 25.36
C TYR A 895 -9.43 -11.61 25.64
N ASP A 896 -9.38 -10.35 26.06
CA ASP A 896 -10.57 -9.54 26.38
C ASP A 896 -11.11 -8.80 25.15
N TRP A 897 -10.25 -8.58 24.16
CA TRP A 897 -10.52 -7.89 22.91
C TRP A 897 -9.87 -8.63 21.74
N MET A 898 -10.58 -8.69 20.61
CA MET A 898 -10.16 -9.37 19.38
C MET A 898 -10.76 -8.64 18.16
N LEU A 899 -9.98 -8.50 17.10
CA LEU A 899 -10.33 -7.83 15.85
C LEU A 899 -9.68 -8.57 14.67
N GLY A 900 -10.43 -8.79 13.59
CA GLY A 900 -9.85 -9.29 12.35
C GLY A 900 -9.31 -8.13 11.54
N GLN A 901 -8.11 -8.29 11.03
CA GLN A 901 -7.34 -7.23 10.38
C GLN A 901 -6.86 -7.66 8.98
N GLY A 902 -7.61 -8.56 8.35
CA GLY A 902 -7.19 -9.21 7.10
C GLY A 902 -5.85 -9.94 7.26
N ASP A 903 -5.13 -10.11 6.16
CA ASP A 903 -3.82 -10.78 6.07
C ASP A 903 -2.66 -9.81 6.39
N VAL A 904 -2.51 -9.44 7.66
CA VAL A 904 -1.51 -8.47 8.13
C VAL A 904 -0.09 -8.88 7.77
N ASP A 905 0.16 -10.17 7.64
CA ASP A 905 1.49 -10.72 7.34
C ASP A 905 1.71 -11.22 5.90
N GLY A 906 0.73 -11.02 5.02
CA GLY A 906 0.87 -11.24 3.57
C GLY A 906 0.99 -12.72 3.16
N ARG A 907 0.48 -13.66 3.95
CA ARG A 907 0.53 -15.11 3.68
C ARG A 907 -0.76 -15.70 3.11
N GLY A 908 -1.69 -14.85 2.70
CA GLY A 908 -2.97 -15.21 2.10
C GLY A 908 -3.96 -15.82 3.09
N ARG A 909 -3.89 -15.47 4.38
CA ARG A 909 -4.87 -15.89 5.40
C ARG A 909 -5.16 -14.74 6.35
N SER A 910 -6.43 -14.57 6.71
CA SER A 910 -6.80 -13.57 7.72
C SER A 910 -6.15 -13.85 9.07
N ASP A 911 -5.67 -12.78 9.69
CA ASP A 911 -5.10 -12.72 11.02
C ASP A 911 -6.06 -12.02 11.99
N ILE A 912 -5.87 -12.25 13.29
CA ILE A 912 -6.63 -11.59 14.35
C ILE A 912 -5.68 -10.85 15.27
N VAL A 913 -5.89 -9.55 15.48
CA VAL A 913 -5.24 -8.83 16.56
C VAL A 913 -6.03 -9.05 17.84
N ALA A 914 -5.35 -9.41 18.92
CA ALA A 914 -5.97 -9.72 20.21
C ALA A 914 -5.21 -9.04 21.35
N ARG A 915 -5.95 -8.58 22.37
CA ARG A 915 -5.36 -8.00 23.58
C ARG A 915 -5.44 -8.95 24.74
N GLN A 916 -4.35 -9.06 25.49
CA GLN A 916 -4.34 -9.74 26.77
C GLN A 916 -4.67 -8.75 27.91
N PRO A 917 -5.73 -8.99 28.71
CA PRO A 917 -6.26 -8.00 29.66
C PRO A 917 -5.29 -7.66 30.80
N ALA A 918 -4.53 -8.64 31.29
CA ALA A 918 -3.65 -8.45 32.45
C ALA A 918 -2.39 -7.64 32.13
N SER A 919 -1.86 -7.78 30.92
CA SER A 919 -0.60 -7.15 30.50
C SER A 919 -0.79 -5.98 29.54
N GLY A 920 -1.99 -5.80 28.97
CA GLY A 920 -2.23 -4.81 27.92
C GLY A 920 -1.49 -5.12 26.61
N GLU A 921 -0.95 -6.32 26.46
CA GLU A 921 -0.17 -6.70 25.28
C GLU A 921 -1.07 -6.98 24.09
N LEU A 922 -0.67 -6.47 22.93
CA LEU A 922 -1.25 -6.83 21.64
C LEU A 922 -0.51 -8.02 21.03
N TRP A 923 -1.31 -8.92 20.47
CA TRP A 923 -0.86 -10.14 19.84
C TRP A 923 -1.53 -10.27 18.47
N LEU A 924 -0.74 -10.58 17.46
CA LEU A 924 -1.23 -11.09 16.19
C LEU A 924 -1.41 -12.60 16.32
N LEU A 925 -2.64 -13.05 16.32
CA LEU A 925 -3.02 -14.45 16.10
C LEU A 925 -3.00 -14.69 14.61
N ARG A 926 -1.85 -15.14 14.13
CA ARG A 926 -1.58 -15.37 12.72
C ARG A 926 -2.30 -16.61 12.21
N GLY A 927 -3.07 -16.46 11.15
CA GLY A 927 -3.77 -17.54 10.47
C GLY A 927 -2.80 -18.59 9.93
N THR A 928 -3.12 -19.86 10.15
CA THR A 928 -2.40 -21.03 9.61
C THR A 928 -3.42 -22.05 9.13
N LYS A 929 -2.99 -23.06 8.35
CA LYS A 929 -3.92 -24.09 7.84
C LYS A 929 -4.67 -24.82 8.97
N ASP A 930 -4.01 -25.03 10.12
CA ASP A 930 -4.51 -25.85 11.24
C ASP A 930 -4.99 -24.98 12.42
N GLY A 931 -4.96 -23.65 12.29
CA GLY A 931 -5.42 -22.72 13.32
C GLY A 931 -4.58 -21.46 13.44
N PHE A 932 -4.17 -21.07 14.66
CA PHE A 932 -3.44 -19.82 14.88
C PHE A 932 -2.06 -20.03 15.51
N SER A 933 -1.06 -19.31 15.01
CA SER A 933 0.17 -19.04 15.77
C SER A 933 0.09 -17.64 16.39
N ARG A 934 0.85 -17.34 17.44
CA ARG A 934 0.83 -16.00 18.04
C ARG A 934 2.17 -15.30 17.91
N VAL A 935 2.14 -14.03 17.54
CA VAL A 935 3.28 -13.11 17.55
C VAL A 935 2.88 -11.88 18.35
N ARG A 936 3.81 -11.35 19.14
CA ARG A 936 3.58 -10.15 19.92
C ARG A 936 3.75 -8.92 19.02
N LEU A 937 2.81 -7.98 19.10
CA LEU A 937 2.88 -6.71 18.38
C LEU A 937 3.46 -5.59 19.26
N GLY A 938 3.01 -5.46 20.51
CA GLY A 938 3.50 -4.45 21.46
C GLY A 938 2.86 -4.51 22.85
N SER A 939 3.26 -3.61 23.76
CA SER A 939 2.64 -3.41 25.10
C SER A 939 2.08 -2.00 25.29
N GLY A 940 1.53 -1.73 26.48
CA GLY A 940 1.06 -0.41 26.87
C GLY A 940 -0.37 -0.12 26.43
N PHE A 941 -1.05 -1.08 25.79
CA PHE A 941 -2.40 -0.87 25.25
C PHE A 941 -3.51 -0.98 26.30
N GLU A 942 -3.18 -1.24 27.56
CA GLU A 942 -4.09 -1.09 28.68
C GLU A 942 -4.50 0.38 28.91
N ARG A 943 -3.72 1.35 28.41
CA ARG A 943 -4.07 2.78 28.46
C ARG A 943 -5.14 3.20 27.45
N TYR A 944 -5.47 2.34 26.50
CA TYR A 944 -6.42 2.63 25.42
C TYR A 944 -7.70 1.81 25.53
N ASP A 945 -8.83 2.41 25.18
CA ASP A 945 -10.04 1.68 24.80
C ASP A 945 -9.92 1.35 23.31
N LEU A 946 -9.60 0.10 22.99
CA LEU A 946 -9.35 -0.33 21.61
C LEU A 946 -10.65 -0.40 20.82
N GLY A 947 -10.65 0.28 19.67
CA GLY A 947 -11.79 0.52 18.82
C GLY A 947 -11.94 -0.43 17.64
N GLY A 948 -10.99 -1.31 17.41
CA GLY A 948 -10.82 -1.93 16.10
C GLY A 948 -9.72 -1.22 15.33
#